data_AF-A0A931ABI8-F1
#
_entry.id   AF-A0A931ABI8-F1
#
_cell.length_a   1.000
_cell.length_b   1.000
_cell.length_c   1.000
_cell.angle_alpha   90.00
_cell.angle_beta   90.00
_cell.angle_gamma   90.00
#
_symmetry.space_group_name_H-M   'P 1'
#
loop_
_entity.id
_entity.type
_entity.pdbx_description
1 polymer ?
#
loop_
_entity_poly.entity_id
_entity_poly.type
_entity_poly.pdbx_seq_one_letter_code
_entity_poly.pdbx_strand_id
1 'polypeptide(L)'
;MITRMMTTAAMVAALALPVLPAPPAAAAQAGTTYYVDATAGDDTASGTDEAHAWKSLTKVSETTFQPGDRILLRAGQRWSGQQLWPKGSGESGAPITVDTYGEGARPRIDAAGQVNDAVRLFNQEFWTIRGLEVTNEVPATGNPGENLRDLRGIHVSGDNSQTLDGFVVDGVAVHDVTGQVNWIGGSVEDNEPGVRFQTGWDGSKKTGGIVFDTTVPDVHAPPEQATVLNDVLIQNSTVANTSFAGIVLKQYTGDGKNDAGETIAEPTGWGTRESRDDPKFTPHTNIVIRNNHITQAGTAYGCNGMYLTNVRGALVERNVVYRTGTSGIESYYSDDVTFQFNEVYETQQKAGGADSNGIDPDKGTTRHVIQYNYLHDNGDGVLLCQFAFGDAVVRNNVITGNSRYQIYLHSDKAATAQIYNNTIYNDKSEYLIYGYGSYLEARYDITGNLLHSTKAGAVLSTSPTIAYSHNLYGGATLTVPPGDEDAVVTAAPLFADAPLDGPYGTPETGPALETAYGLRVTSGSYAIDTGTEITGNGGRDYAGTPLYNGAPDLGAFEYVTPDGATTESVTGTVRSPSGAPISGVAVTAGGGMATTGQDGRFAIRNLPFADGVEVTATRNGYATATGTADVRPGNVTTVHLTMTSTSTVGSITGRVLDQAARPLPGAAVTVEDGDQTLATATSGADGAFTAENVPVGEGYTLRAAADGFGAKTRTGMNVEAATATDAGSLLLVRPMPDYVAVHDFEHLPTGPLSGGDGLVVSGAGGGVEVVETTRGRNVRLTRTRNSGVTSLTQAFALKGIVTVETNVMSEQPYTSGNHWWSIPYVKDASGLNAVSLAFTKDTIVAYAGTTTKTVGAYEPGRWYHVAAVLDTVNKRFDLLIDGRRVLEGAGFRAAADTVELIDYSATSSNYGTIDLDDIRVSQGVGLARDEAGLLSLDTSEGTSADGVLEVPARVSEVTVTAVARSPFARSVAIDGERADGAQATRRVALGETGAEVRVVVTAEDGTEAAHSLRIKRSPLAQDTTLSALVPGAGTLDPAFDPDVRAYTLTITGDQRPRERPARRHLRRHHEPLVRRQRERLHPVRERQGDRQARPDPADPRRSEGHRPRHRTPRRLLRLHRRAAEPGRPYRHHVRHGPGDRRRPWQAHAQQRQLGRGRRPHRAHEHVVGHQRHRVPPLRERRPRRHPGAGGRHPGRPARRHRRDRTPGRHVHVRRRAGEPRGRDEERPLEGRGDPVSPMAQ
;
A
#
# COMPACT_ATOMS: atom_id res chain seq x y z
N MET A 1 40.92 17.35 -40.30
CA MET A 1 41.73 16.13 -40.52
C MET A 1 41.10 15.05 -39.66
N ILE A 2 40.68 13.89 -40.17
CA ILE A 2 41.46 12.82 -40.84
C ILE A 2 42.34 12.08 -39.82
N THR A 3 42.30 10.74 -39.62
CA THR A 3 41.40 9.64 -40.11
C THR A 3 41.79 8.32 -39.40
N ARG A 4 40.86 7.32 -39.34
CA ARG A 4 41.05 5.88 -38.96
C ARG A 4 41.28 5.61 -37.45
N MET A 5 40.68 4.61 -36.78
CA MET A 5 40.11 3.26 -37.07
C MET A 5 41.06 2.11 -36.72
N MET A 6 40.48 1.05 -36.10
CA MET A 6 40.88 -0.37 -36.22
C MET A 6 42.26 -0.76 -35.63
N THR A 7 42.55 -2.00 -35.22
CA THR A 7 41.78 -3.26 -35.22
C THR A 7 42.37 -4.22 -34.17
N THR A 8 41.56 -5.10 -33.60
CA THR A 8 42.04 -6.38 -33.02
C THR A 8 40.99 -7.48 -33.19
N ALA A 9 41.07 -8.21 -34.30
CA ALA A 9 40.38 -9.49 -34.42
C ALA A 9 41.21 -10.57 -33.72
N ALA A 10 40.59 -11.39 -32.87
CA ALA A 10 41.22 -12.56 -32.26
C ALA A 10 41.04 -13.80 -33.15
N MET A 11 42.09 -14.62 -33.27
CA MET A 11 42.12 -15.73 -34.22
C MET A 11 41.31 -16.94 -33.73
N VAL A 12 40.51 -17.53 -34.63
CA VAL A 12 40.01 -18.90 -34.46
C VAL A 12 41.17 -19.87 -34.72
N ALA A 13 41.76 -20.40 -33.66
CA ALA A 13 42.79 -21.43 -33.74
C ALA A 13 42.15 -22.82 -33.84
N ALA A 14 41.91 -23.31 -35.05
CA ALA A 14 41.34 -24.63 -35.28
C ALA A 14 42.33 -25.75 -34.92
N LEU A 15 42.15 -26.38 -33.76
CA LEU A 15 42.86 -27.61 -33.39
C LEU A 15 42.30 -28.80 -34.17
N ALA A 16 42.97 -29.15 -35.26
CA ALA A 16 42.63 -30.30 -36.09
C ALA A 16 42.97 -31.62 -35.36
N LEU A 17 42.01 -32.12 -34.57
CA LEU A 17 42.01 -33.51 -34.11
C LEU A 17 41.82 -34.45 -35.31
N PRO A 18 42.48 -35.63 -35.34
CA PRO A 18 42.27 -36.59 -36.41
C PRO A 18 40.86 -37.14 -36.34
N VAL A 19 40.06 -36.89 -37.38
CA VAL A 19 38.74 -37.51 -37.56
C VAL A 19 38.95 -38.99 -37.82
N LEU A 20 38.85 -39.81 -36.78
CA LEU A 20 38.54 -41.22 -36.95
C LEU A 20 37.17 -41.29 -37.66
N PRO A 21 37.02 -42.08 -38.74
CA PRO A 21 35.71 -42.28 -39.33
C PRO A 21 34.80 -42.87 -38.27
N ALA A 22 33.65 -42.23 -38.04
CA ALA A 22 32.61 -42.83 -37.22
C ALA A 22 32.27 -44.22 -37.80
N PRO A 23 32.01 -45.24 -36.95
CA PRO A 23 31.46 -46.48 -37.46
C PRO A 23 30.19 -46.16 -38.25
N PRO A 24 29.94 -46.81 -39.41
CA PRO A 24 28.74 -46.53 -40.18
C PRO A 24 27.53 -46.75 -39.26
N ALA A 25 26.64 -45.77 -39.20
CA ALA A 25 25.40 -45.89 -38.44
C ALA A 25 24.72 -47.18 -38.88
N ALA A 26 24.40 -48.05 -37.92
CA ALA A 26 23.69 -49.28 -38.20
C ALA A 26 22.39 -48.91 -38.93
N ALA A 27 22.13 -49.51 -40.09
CA ALA A 27 20.92 -49.24 -40.83
C ALA A 27 19.75 -49.65 -39.94
N ALA A 28 18.96 -48.68 -39.47
CA ALA A 28 17.85 -48.91 -38.56
C ALA A 28 16.95 -50.00 -39.16
N GLN A 29 16.74 -51.07 -38.38
CA GLN A 29 15.99 -52.21 -38.87
C GLN A 29 14.55 -51.76 -39.12
N ALA A 30 14.09 -51.88 -40.37
CA ALA A 30 12.76 -51.43 -40.75
C ALA A 30 11.70 -52.27 -40.01
N GLY A 31 11.05 -51.66 -39.02
CA GLY A 31 10.01 -52.30 -38.22
C GLY A 31 8.76 -52.62 -39.03
N THR A 32 7.95 -53.51 -38.48
CA THR A 32 6.74 -54.01 -39.10
C THR A 32 5.63 -52.97 -39.01
N THR A 33 4.95 -52.71 -40.12
CA THR A 33 3.75 -51.85 -40.13
C THR A 33 2.51 -52.72 -40.05
N TYR A 34 1.72 -52.48 -39.01
CA TYR A 34 0.44 -53.13 -38.74
C TYR A 34 -0.71 -52.16 -39.00
N TYR A 35 -1.82 -52.67 -39.54
CA TYR A 35 -3.01 -51.91 -39.94
C TYR A 35 -4.23 -52.37 -39.14
N VAL A 36 -5.09 -51.43 -38.72
CA VAL A 36 -6.28 -51.72 -37.92
C VAL A 36 -7.53 -51.02 -38.48
N ASP A 37 -8.60 -51.76 -38.73
CA ASP A 37 -9.89 -51.27 -39.25
C ASP A 37 -11.05 -51.90 -38.47
N ALA A 38 -11.75 -51.10 -37.66
CA ALA A 38 -12.89 -51.53 -36.85
C ALA A 38 -14.03 -52.18 -37.65
N THR A 39 -14.19 -51.79 -38.92
CA THR A 39 -15.27 -52.27 -39.79
C THR A 39 -14.82 -53.47 -40.62
N ALA A 40 -13.76 -53.32 -41.41
CA ALA A 40 -13.36 -54.29 -42.44
C ALA A 40 -12.28 -55.30 -41.98
N GLY A 41 -11.57 -55.04 -40.88
CA GLY A 41 -10.49 -55.91 -40.40
C GLY A 41 -10.96 -57.21 -39.76
N ASP A 42 -10.01 -58.14 -39.58
CA ASP A 42 -10.19 -59.45 -38.93
C ASP A 42 -8.98 -59.74 -38.02
N ASP A 43 -9.22 -60.07 -36.75
CA ASP A 43 -8.16 -60.32 -35.76
C ASP A 43 -7.42 -61.66 -35.97
N THR A 44 -7.88 -62.49 -36.91
CA THR A 44 -7.18 -63.70 -37.39
C THR A 44 -6.25 -63.43 -38.59
N ALA A 45 -6.31 -62.23 -39.17
CA ALA A 45 -5.46 -61.83 -40.30
C ALA A 45 -4.02 -61.49 -39.86
N SER A 46 -3.12 -61.30 -40.83
CA SER A 46 -1.71 -60.94 -40.59
C SER A 46 -1.55 -59.58 -39.92
N GLY A 47 -2.43 -58.63 -40.21
CA GLY A 47 -2.32 -57.23 -39.81
C GLY A 47 -1.30 -56.43 -40.64
N THR A 48 -0.46 -57.06 -41.46
CA THR A 48 0.75 -56.45 -42.06
C THR A 48 0.52 -55.69 -43.37
N ASP A 49 -0.71 -55.64 -43.86
CA ASP A 49 -1.11 -54.85 -45.03
C ASP A 49 -2.58 -54.42 -44.93
N GLU A 50 -2.97 -53.37 -45.67
CA GLU A 50 -4.31 -52.78 -45.58
C GLU A 50 -5.46 -53.75 -45.92
N ALA A 51 -5.23 -54.75 -46.77
CA ALA A 51 -6.27 -55.72 -47.14
C ALA A 51 -6.45 -56.84 -46.10
N HIS A 52 -5.49 -56.98 -45.18
CA HIS A 52 -5.46 -57.99 -44.12
C HIS A 52 -5.30 -57.35 -42.73
N ALA A 53 -5.85 -56.14 -42.55
CA ALA A 53 -5.84 -55.40 -41.30
C ALA A 53 -6.52 -56.15 -40.15
N TRP A 54 -6.05 -55.92 -38.91
CA TRP A 54 -6.74 -56.37 -37.69
C TRP A 54 -8.00 -55.53 -37.43
N LYS A 55 -8.87 -56.02 -36.53
CA LYS A 55 -10.16 -55.39 -36.23
C LYS A 55 -10.16 -54.61 -34.91
N SER A 56 -9.66 -55.21 -33.84
CA SER A 56 -9.84 -54.71 -32.47
C SER A 56 -8.59 -54.09 -31.86
N LEU A 57 -8.79 -53.16 -30.92
CA LEU A 57 -7.70 -52.69 -30.06
C LEU A 57 -7.28 -53.76 -29.06
N THR A 58 -8.11 -54.76 -28.80
CA THR A 58 -7.76 -55.97 -28.02
C THR A 58 -6.60 -56.71 -28.69
N LYS A 59 -6.71 -57.02 -29.99
CA LYS A 59 -5.65 -57.69 -30.76
C LYS A 59 -4.33 -56.92 -30.75
N VAL A 60 -4.40 -55.60 -30.84
CA VAL A 60 -3.25 -54.69 -30.70
C VAL A 60 -2.67 -54.76 -29.27
N SER A 61 -3.53 -54.77 -28.25
CA SER A 61 -3.12 -54.76 -26.83
C SER A 61 -2.59 -56.10 -26.31
N GLU A 62 -2.85 -57.19 -27.02
CA GLU A 62 -2.26 -58.52 -26.83
C GLU A 62 -0.90 -58.69 -27.52
N THR A 63 -0.50 -57.74 -28.39
CA THR A 63 0.72 -57.82 -29.20
C THR A 63 1.90 -57.07 -28.57
N THR A 64 3.07 -57.71 -28.55
CA THR A 64 4.35 -57.10 -28.15
C THR A 64 5.14 -56.66 -29.38
N PHE A 65 5.08 -55.36 -29.66
CA PHE A 65 5.76 -54.71 -30.77
C PHE A 65 7.27 -54.57 -30.49
N GLN A 66 8.04 -54.45 -31.56
CA GLN A 66 9.50 -54.33 -31.57
C GLN A 66 9.94 -52.91 -31.99
N PRO A 67 11.19 -52.49 -31.71
CA PRO A 67 11.68 -51.19 -32.14
C PRO A 67 11.47 -50.90 -33.64
N GLY A 68 11.00 -49.68 -33.92
CA GLY A 68 10.62 -49.21 -35.25
C GLY A 68 9.27 -49.69 -35.78
N ASP A 69 8.53 -50.55 -35.07
CA ASP A 69 7.19 -51.00 -35.48
C ASP A 69 6.20 -49.82 -35.57
N ARG A 70 5.18 -49.98 -36.42
CA ARG A 70 4.13 -48.97 -36.64
C ARG A 70 2.74 -49.59 -36.50
N ILE A 71 1.84 -48.92 -35.80
CA ILE A 71 0.44 -49.32 -35.58
C ILE A 71 -0.43 -48.25 -36.22
N LEU A 72 -0.99 -48.54 -37.39
CA LEU A 72 -1.77 -47.60 -38.18
C LEU A 72 -3.27 -47.88 -38.03
N LEU A 73 -4.00 -46.93 -37.45
CA LEU A 73 -5.45 -47.01 -37.29
C LEU A 73 -6.12 -46.30 -38.47
N ARG A 74 -7.17 -46.90 -39.04
CA ARG A 74 -7.81 -46.35 -40.25
C ARG A 74 -8.62 -45.09 -39.94
N ALA A 75 -8.42 -44.06 -40.75
CA ALA A 75 -9.18 -42.82 -40.73
C ALA A 75 -10.70 -43.08 -40.78
N GLY A 76 -11.46 -42.28 -40.02
CA GLY A 76 -12.93 -42.36 -39.92
C GLY A 76 -13.48 -43.56 -39.13
N GLN A 77 -12.65 -44.46 -38.61
CA GLN A 77 -13.10 -45.56 -37.74
C GLN A 77 -13.23 -45.14 -36.27
N ARG A 78 -14.06 -45.86 -35.51
CA ARG A 78 -14.28 -45.66 -34.07
C ARG A 78 -14.26 -47.00 -33.33
N TRP A 79 -13.50 -47.06 -32.24
CA TRP A 79 -13.44 -48.21 -31.33
C TRP A 79 -14.07 -47.84 -29.99
N SER A 80 -15.38 -48.10 -29.85
CA SER A 80 -16.13 -47.83 -28.62
C SER A 80 -15.97 -48.93 -27.57
N GLY A 81 -15.83 -48.53 -26.31
CA GLY A 81 -15.67 -49.42 -25.14
C GLY A 81 -14.35 -50.19 -25.10
N GLN A 82 -13.35 -49.78 -25.88
CA GLN A 82 -12.06 -50.46 -26.01
C GLN A 82 -10.90 -49.58 -25.51
N GLN A 83 -9.91 -50.23 -24.91
CA GLN A 83 -8.63 -49.63 -24.55
C GLN A 83 -7.58 -49.94 -25.62
N LEU A 84 -6.72 -48.97 -25.95
CA LEU A 84 -5.45 -49.20 -26.64
C LEU A 84 -4.31 -49.27 -25.62
N TRP A 85 -3.81 -50.47 -25.33
CA TRP A 85 -2.64 -50.70 -24.49
C TRP A 85 -1.68 -51.69 -25.17
N PRO A 86 -0.98 -51.27 -26.25
CA PRO A 86 0.01 -52.11 -26.93
C PRO A 86 1.19 -52.44 -26.00
N LYS A 87 1.92 -53.54 -26.24
CA LYS A 87 3.06 -53.95 -25.42
C LYS A 87 4.39 -53.74 -26.16
N GLY A 88 5.49 -53.69 -25.40
CA GLY A 88 6.84 -53.46 -25.91
C GLY A 88 7.32 -52.02 -25.75
N SER A 89 8.61 -51.83 -26.01
CA SER A 89 9.30 -50.54 -26.05
C SER A 89 10.04 -50.42 -27.38
N GLY A 90 10.18 -49.19 -27.88
CA GLY A 90 11.11 -48.91 -28.98
C GLY A 90 12.55 -48.84 -28.50
N GLU A 91 13.41 -48.23 -29.32
CA GLU A 91 14.75 -47.80 -28.91
C GLU A 91 15.05 -46.40 -29.45
N SER A 92 16.12 -45.76 -28.95
CA SER A 92 16.53 -44.43 -29.41
C SER A 92 16.83 -44.43 -30.92
N GLY A 93 16.07 -43.64 -31.68
CA GLY A 93 16.13 -43.60 -33.14
C GLY A 93 15.18 -44.57 -33.89
N ALA A 94 14.58 -45.54 -33.19
CA ALA A 94 13.54 -46.42 -33.72
C ALA A 94 12.38 -46.60 -32.71
N PRO A 95 11.61 -45.52 -32.43
CA PRO A 95 10.46 -45.57 -31.54
C PRO A 95 9.28 -46.33 -32.18
N ILE A 96 8.47 -47.01 -31.36
CA ILE A 96 7.22 -47.61 -31.82
C ILE A 96 6.21 -46.49 -32.05
N THR A 97 5.57 -46.45 -33.23
CA THR A 97 4.68 -45.36 -33.62
C THR A 97 3.22 -45.82 -33.77
N VAL A 98 2.30 -45.23 -33.01
CA VAL A 98 0.86 -45.22 -33.31
C VAL A 98 0.54 -44.02 -34.21
N ASP A 99 -0.15 -44.23 -35.32
CA ASP A 99 -0.49 -43.18 -36.29
C ASP A 99 -1.76 -43.54 -37.11
N THR A 100 -2.13 -42.71 -38.08
CA THR A 100 -3.29 -42.90 -38.98
C THR A 100 -2.91 -43.47 -40.35
N TYR A 101 -3.82 -44.19 -41.00
CA TYR A 101 -3.78 -44.44 -42.46
C TYR A 101 -5.13 -44.22 -43.15
N GLY A 102 -5.08 -44.01 -44.47
CA GLY A 102 -6.25 -43.64 -45.28
C GLY A 102 -6.65 -42.17 -45.16
N GLU A 103 -7.74 -41.80 -45.83
CA GLU A 103 -8.30 -40.43 -45.84
C GLU A 103 -9.53 -40.32 -44.94
N GLY A 104 -9.70 -39.20 -44.24
CA GLY A 104 -10.92 -38.90 -43.47
C GLY A 104 -10.64 -38.16 -42.17
N ALA A 105 -11.59 -38.28 -41.23
CA ALA A 105 -11.40 -37.85 -39.84
C ALA A 105 -10.38 -38.74 -39.12
N ARG A 106 -9.85 -38.26 -37.98
CA ARG A 106 -8.92 -39.02 -37.14
C ARG A 106 -9.57 -40.33 -36.64
N PRO A 107 -8.81 -41.44 -36.51
CA PRO A 107 -9.31 -42.65 -35.87
C PRO A 107 -9.66 -42.37 -34.40
N ARG A 108 -10.90 -42.69 -33.99
CA ARG A 108 -11.40 -42.41 -32.63
C ARG A 108 -11.28 -43.60 -31.71
N ILE A 109 -10.52 -43.45 -30.63
CA ILE A 109 -10.50 -44.34 -29.47
C ILE A 109 -11.49 -43.80 -28.45
N ASP A 110 -12.53 -44.57 -28.15
CA ASP A 110 -13.70 -44.11 -27.42
C ASP A 110 -13.97 -45.02 -26.23
N ALA A 111 -13.28 -44.76 -25.12
CA ALA A 111 -13.36 -45.59 -23.92
C ALA A 111 -14.73 -45.53 -23.21
N ALA A 112 -15.53 -44.49 -23.47
CA ALA A 112 -16.90 -44.31 -22.96
C ALA A 112 -17.06 -44.51 -21.43
N GLY A 113 -16.03 -44.17 -20.65
CA GLY A 113 -16.00 -44.35 -19.19
C GLY A 113 -15.89 -45.81 -18.71
N GLN A 114 -15.63 -46.77 -19.61
CA GLN A 114 -15.58 -48.20 -19.31
C GLN A 114 -14.19 -48.70 -18.87
N VAL A 115 -13.15 -47.92 -19.14
CA VAL A 115 -11.74 -48.20 -18.80
C VAL A 115 -11.06 -46.92 -18.28
N ASN A 116 -10.17 -47.06 -17.28
CA ASN A 116 -9.51 -45.91 -16.64
C ASN A 116 -8.66 -45.09 -17.61
N ASP A 117 -8.13 -45.70 -18.67
CA ASP A 117 -7.28 -45.05 -19.66
C ASP A 117 -7.75 -45.46 -21.06
N ALA A 118 -8.01 -44.51 -21.97
CA ALA A 118 -8.38 -44.85 -23.35
C ALA A 118 -7.16 -45.32 -24.17
N VAL A 119 -6.02 -44.64 -24.01
CA VAL A 119 -4.70 -45.08 -24.46
C VAL A 119 -3.79 -45.23 -23.23
N ARG A 120 -3.12 -46.37 -23.07
CA ARG A 120 -2.21 -46.67 -21.95
C ARG A 120 -0.84 -47.12 -22.46
N LEU A 121 0.22 -46.59 -21.86
CA LEU A 121 1.57 -47.16 -21.84
C LEU A 121 2.01 -47.32 -20.38
N PHE A 122 2.62 -48.45 -20.02
CA PHE A 122 2.98 -48.73 -18.64
C PHE A 122 4.31 -49.49 -18.50
N ASN A 123 5.33 -48.86 -17.89
CA ASN A 123 6.72 -49.34 -17.89
C ASN A 123 7.22 -49.66 -19.33
N GLN A 124 7.04 -48.70 -20.23
CA GLN A 124 7.34 -48.79 -21.67
C GLN A 124 8.05 -47.52 -22.11
N GLU A 125 8.87 -47.60 -23.17
CA GLU A 125 9.80 -46.54 -23.59
C GLU A 125 9.85 -46.38 -25.12
N PHE A 126 10.34 -45.23 -25.59
CA PHE A 126 10.51 -44.90 -27.01
C PHE A 126 9.22 -45.10 -27.81
N TRP A 127 8.18 -44.35 -27.44
CA TRP A 127 6.85 -44.38 -28.07
C TRP A 127 6.48 -43.05 -28.71
N THR A 128 5.81 -43.11 -29.86
CA THR A 128 5.20 -41.95 -30.54
C THR A 128 3.72 -42.20 -30.77
N ILE A 129 2.85 -41.27 -30.37
CA ILE A 129 1.40 -41.31 -30.54
C ILE A 129 0.98 -40.12 -31.40
N ARG A 130 0.44 -40.40 -32.59
CA ARG A 130 0.09 -39.38 -33.60
C ARG A 130 -1.33 -39.51 -34.15
N GLY A 131 -1.92 -38.37 -34.49
CA GLY A 131 -3.10 -38.29 -35.36
C GLY A 131 -4.40 -38.85 -34.80
N LEU A 132 -4.47 -39.22 -33.52
CA LEU A 132 -5.66 -39.85 -32.91
C LEU A 132 -6.73 -38.84 -32.48
N GLU A 133 -7.99 -39.28 -32.46
CA GLU A 133 -9.06 -38.71 -31.62
C GLU A 133 -9.25 -39.63 -30.40
N VAL A 134 -9.26 -39.10 -29.19
CA VAL A 134 -9.30 -39.89 -27.95
C VAL A 134 -10.32 -39.30 -26.97
N THR A 135 -11.32 -40.10 -26.59
CA THR A 135 -12.37 -39.69 -25.65
C THR A 135 -12.61 -40.72 -24.55
N ASN A 136 -12.87 -40.25 -23.33
CA ASN A 136 -13.20 -41.09 -22.18
C ASN A 136 -14.31 -40.47 -21.32
N GLU A 137 -15.43 -40.17 -21.98
CA GLU A 137 -16.61 -39.55 -21.38
C GLU A 137 -17.49 -40.64 -20.74
N VAL A 138 -17.81 -40.49 -19.44
CA VAL A 138 -18.89 -41.28 -18.82
C VAL A 138 -20.24 -40.73 -19.32
N PRO A 139 -21.12 -41.57 -19.90
CA PRO A 139 -22.39 -41.13 -20.46
C PRO A 139 -23.22 -40.28 -19.50
N ALA A 140 -23.68 -39.13 -20.00
CA ALA A 140 -24.27 -38.08 -19.16
C ALA A 140 -25.50 -38.55 -18.35
N THR A 141 -25.34 -38.65 -17.03
CA THR A 141 -26.46 -38.65 -16.08
C THR A 141 -27.07 -37.24 -15.96
N GLY A 142 -28.19 -37.12 -15.23
CA GLY A 142 -28.83 -35.83 -14.98
C GLY A 142 -28.01 -34.85 -14.12
N ASN A 143 -26.98 -35.33 -13.41
CA ASN A 143 -26.09 -34.56 -12.55
C ASN A 143 -24.64 -34.79 -12.99
N PRO A 144 -24.02 -33.92 -13.80
CA PRO A 144 -22.69 -34.15 -14.37
C PRO A 144 -21.57 -34.54 -13.39
N GLY A 145 -21.65 -34.12 -12.13
CA GLY A 145 -20.72 -34.55 -11.07
C GLY A 145 -20.76 -36.06 -10.77
N GLU A 146 -21.92 -36.72 -10.92
CA GLU A 146 -22.03 -38.18 -10.77
C GLU A 146 -21.26 -38.95 -11.86
N ASN A 147 -20.87 -38.29 -12.96
CA ASN A 147 -20.11 -38.88 -14.06
C ASN A 147 -18.59 -38.90 -13.79
N LEU A 148 -18.10 -38.19 -12.77
CA LEU A 148 -16.66 -38.02 -12.53
C LEU A 148 -16.04 -39.29 -11.91
N ARG A 149 -14.97 -39.81 -12.52
CA ARG A 149 -14.32 -41.11 -12.20
C ARG A 149 -12.79 -41.03 -12.33
N ASP A 150 -12.07 -42.11 -12.04
CA ASP A 150 -10.60 -42.16 -12.18
C ASP A 150 -10.19 -42.41 -13.66
N LEU A 151 -10.29 -41.37 -14.52
CA LEU A 151 -10.18 -41.48 -15.98
C LEU A 151 -9.07 -40.63 -16.62
N ARG A 152 -8.52 -41.11 -17.73
CA ARG A 152 -7.63 -40.41 -18.66
C ARG A 152 -7.99 -40.64 -20.12
N GLY A 153 -7.60 -39.70 -20.98
CA GLY A 153 -7.52 -39.91 -22.41
C GLY A 153 -6.27 -40.75 -22.76
N ILE A 154 -5.11 -40.09 -22.81
CA ILE A 154 -3.80 -40.73 -22.99
C ILE A 154 -3.09 -40.79 -21.64
N HIS A 155 -2.59 -41.97 -21.25
CA HIS A 155 -1.89 -42.20 -20.00
C HIS A 155 -0.56 -42.92 -20.24
N VAL A 156 0.54 -42.30 -19.83
CA VAL A 156 1.87 -42.92 -19.73
C VAL A 156 2.25 -42.99 -18.25
N SER A 157 2.56 -44.19 -17.75
CA SER A 157 2.96 -44.36 -16.34
C SER A 157 3.98 -45.47 -16.10
N GLY A 158 4.52 -45.54 -14.87
CA GLY A 158 5.43 -46.60 -14.47
C GLY A 158 5.77 -46.62 -12.97
N ASP A 159 6.27 -47.76 -12.50
CA ASP A 159 6.59 -48.07 -11.11
C ASP A 159 7.84 -48.97 -10.94
N ASN A 160 8.51 -49.33 -12.04
CA ASN A 160 9.64 -50.24 -12.11
C ASN A 160 10.97 -49.74 -11.49
N SER A 161 11.00 -48.54 -10.89
CA SER A 161 12.21 -47.88 -10.36
C SER A 161 13.27 -47.55 -11.43
N GLN A 162 12.88 -47.35 -12.69
CA GLN A 162 13.79 -47.01 -13.80
C GLN A 162 13.54 -45.59 -14.35
N THR A 163 14.50 -45.06 -15.11
CA THR A 163 14.17 -44.02 -16.10
C THR A 163 13.34 -44.66 -17.21
N LEU A 164 12.33 -43.95 -17.69
CA LEU A 164 11.57 -44.29 -18.88
C LEU A 164 11.83 -43.19 -19.92
N ASP A 165 12.47 -43.54 -21.02
CA ASP A 165 12.95 -42.58 -22.03
C ASP A 165 12.02 -42.46 -23.25
N GLY A 166 11.91 -41.26 -23.81
CA GLY A 166 11.48 -41.01 -25.19
C GLY A 166 9.99 -41.15 -25.47
N PHE A 167 9.22 -40.08 -25.27
CA PHE A 167 7.78 -40.06 -25.55
C PHE A 167 7.39 -38.85 -26.40
N VAL A 168 6.71 -39.11 -27.52
CA VAL A 168 6.17 -38.06 -28.41
C VAL A 168 4.66 -38.20 -28.51
N VAL A 169 3.91 -37.16 -28.14
CA VAL A 169 2.47 -37.03 -28.38
C VAL A 169 2.27 -35.83 -29.30
N ASP A 170 1.93 -36.08 -30.57
CA ASP A 170 1.95 -35.05 -31.62
C ASP A 170 0.68 -35.07 -32.46
N GLY A 171 0.03 -33.91 -32.59
CA GLY A 171 -1.14 -33.75 -33.45
C GLY A 171 -2.33 -34.62 -33.06
N VAL A 172 -2.56 -34.87 -31.76
CA VAL A 172 -3.74 -35.59 -31.26
C VAL A 172 -4.90 -34.63 -30.93
N ALA A 173 -6.11 -35.17 -30.83
CA ALA A 173 -7.28 -34.48 -30.29
C ALA A 173 -7.80 -35.31 -29.11
N VAL A 174 -7.57 -34.84 -27.88
CA VAL A 174 -8.03 -35.52 -26.67
C VAL A 174 -9.14 -34.70 -26.04
N HIS A 175 -10.35 -35.24 -25.95
CA HIS A 175 -11.47 -34.47 -25.45
C HIS A 175 -12.52 -35.28 -24.70
N ASP A 176 -13.35 -34.56 -23.94
CA ASP A 176 -14.46 -35.10 -23.17
C ASP A 176 -14.01 -36.29 -22.29
N VAL A 177 -13.21 -35.97 -21.26
CA VAL A 177 -12.66 -36.94 -20.29
C VAL A 177 -13.14 -36.58 -18.90
N THR A 178 -14.01 -37.40 -18.32
CA THR A 178 -14.70 -37.11 -17.05
C THR A 178 -13.92 -37.62 -15.82
N GLY A 179 -12.68 -37.14 -15.65
CA GLY A 179 -11.85 -37.44 -14.49
C GLY A 179 -12.35 -36.80 -13.18
N GLN A 180 -11.88 -37.27 -12.03
CA GLN A 180 -12.40 -36.92 -10.71
C GLN A 180 -11.84 -35.61 -10.14
N VAL A 181 -12.63 -34.91 -9.32
CA VAL A 181 -12.20 -33.68 -8.62
C VAL A 181 -12.15 -33.92 -7.12
N ASN A 182 -10.96 -33.76 -6.55
CA ASN A 182 -10.64 -33.95 -5.14
C ASN A 182 -9.70 -32.81 -4.73
N TRP A 183 -9.95 -32.20 -3.57
CA TRP A 183 -9.26 -31.04 -3.04
C TRP A 183 -8.68 -31.32 -1.65
N ILE A 184 -7.61 -30.60 -1.31
CA ILE A 184 -6.87 -30.74 -0.05
C ILE A 184 -7.55 -29.96 1.08
N GLY A 185 -7.96 -28.72 0.79
CA GLY A 185 -8.71 -27.85 1.69
C GLY A 185 -10.23 -28.01 1.53
N GLY A 186 -10.97 -26.95 1.87
CA GLY A 186 -12.44 -26.88 1.81
C GLY A 186 -13.17 -27.53 3.00
N SER A 187 -14.51 -27.45 3.04
CA SER A 187 -15.30 -28.18 4.02
C SER A 187 -15.77 -29.52 3.45
N VAL A 188 -15.78 -30.57 4.28
CA VAL A 188 -16.45 -31.84 3.92
C VAL A 188 -17.98 -31.69 3.82
N GLU A 189 -18.54 -30.58 4.33
CA GLU A 189 -19.94 -30.20 4.14
C GLU A 189 -20.24 -29.69 2.71
N ASP A 190 -19.20 -29.25 1.98
CA ASP A 190 -19.30 -28.80 0.58
C ASP A 190 -19.12 -29.96 -0.44
N ASN A 191 -19.04 -31.22 0.04
CA ASN A 191 -18.82 -32.40 -0.78
C ASN A 191 -20.06 -32.74 -1.64
N GLU A 192 -19.95 -32.51 -2.95
CA GLU A 192 -20.96 -32.83 -3.96
C GLU A 192 -20.59 -34.13 -4.73
N PRO A 193 -21.50 -34.75 -5.49
CA PRO A 193 -21.18 -35.90 -6.32
C PRO A 193 -19.97 -35.63 -7.23
N GLY A 194 -18.90 -36.42 -7.04
CA GLY A 194 -17.66 -36.32 -7.84
C GLY A 194 -16.73 -35.14 -7.54
N VAL A 195 -17.11 -34.25 -6.62
CA VAL A 195 -16.29 -33.12 -6.14
C VAL A 195 -16.10 -33.24 -4.63
N ARG A 196 -14.88 -33.53 -4.19
CA ARG A 196 -14.58 -33.78 -2.77
C ARG A 196 -13.53 -32.83 -2.21
N PHE A 197 -13.63 -32.55 -0.92
CA PHE A 197 -12.74 -31.74 -0.10
C PHE A 197 -12.14 -32.59 1.03
N GLN A 198 -10.96 -32.20 1.50
CA GLN A 198 -10.17 -32.91 2.53
C GLN A 198 -9.78 -34.37 2.20
N THR A 199 -10.02 -34.86 0.98
CA THR A 199 -9.67 -36.22 0.53
C THR A 199 -8.28 -36.32 -0.13
N GLY A 200 -7.36 -35.43 0.27
CA GLY A 200 -5.96 -35.44 -0.15
C GLY A 200 -5.67 -34.79 -1.50
N TRP A 201 -4.38 -34.73 -1.81
CA TRP A 201 -3.81 -33.99 -2.95
C TRP A 201 -4.15 -34.55 -4.33
N ASP A 202 -4.39 -35.86 -4.44
CA ASP A 202 -3.78 -36.56 -5.57
C ASP A 202 -4.71 -37.22 -6.58
N GLY A 203 -5.78 -37.88 -6.13
CA GLY A 203 -6.64 -38.68 -7.01
C GLY A 203 -7.21 -37.90 -8.20
N SER A 204 -7.37 -36.58 -8.04
CA SER A 204 -7.73 -35.63 -9.10
C SER A 204 -6.57 -35.26 -10.01
N LYS A 205 -5.45 -34.77 -9.45
CA LYS A 205 -4.30 -34.24 -10.20
C LYS A 205 -3.51 -35.27 -11.02
N LYS A 206 -4.00 -36.52 -11.11
CA LYS A 206 -3.57 -37.57 -12.07
C LYS A 206 -4.69 -38.01 -13.05
N THR A 207 -5.69 -37.16 -13.30
CA THR A 207 -6.78 -37.39 -14.27
C THR A 207 -6.91 -36.22 -15.23
N GLY A 208 -7.29 -36.48 -16.48
CA GLY A 208 -7.30 -35.45 -17.51
C GLY A 208 -7.12 -35.97 -18.93
N GLY A 209 -6.80 -35.06 -19.86
CA GLY A 209 -6.59 -35.38 -21.26
C GLY A 209 -5.34 -36.23 -21.47
N ILE A 210 -4.17 -35.62 -21.32
CA ILE A 210 -2.87 -36.27 -21.49
C ILE A 210 -2.18 -36.31 -20.13
N VAL A 211 -1.97 -37.51 -19.59
CA VAL A 211 -1.37 -37.72 -18.26
C VAL A 211 -0.09 -38.53 -18.39
N PHE A 212 0.97 -37.98 -17.84
CA PHE A 212 2.26 -38.61 -17.62
C PHE A 212 2.50 -38.64 -16.11
N ASP A 213 2.47 -39.81 -15.49
CA ASP A 213 2.77 -39.95 -14.06
C ASP A 213 3.71 -41.11 -13.72
N THR A 214 4.17 -41.17 -12.47
CA THR A 214 4.94 -42.31 -11.95
C THR A 214 4.46 -42.68 -10.57
N THR A 215 4.23 -43.97 -10.37
CA THR A 215 3.74 -44.58 -9.13
C THR A 215 4.83 -45.42 -8.46
N VAL A 216 4.48 -46.13 -7.37
CA VAL A 216 5.35 -47.12 -6.72
C VAL A 216 4.57 -48.42 -6.51
N PRO A 217 5.21 -49.60 -6.46
CA PRO A 217 4.49 -50.88 -6.34
C PRO A 217 3.80 -51.08 -4.97
N ASP A 218 4.37 -50.50 -3.91
CA ASP A 218 3.76 -50.37 -2.58
C ASP A 218 4.02 -48.94 -2.07
N VAL A 219 2.95 -48.22 -1.74
CA VAL A 219 3.03 -46.83 -1.26
C VAL A 219 3.47 -46.73 0.20
N HIS A 220 3.25 -47.79 0.99
CA HIS A 220 3.68 -47.88 2.39
C HIS A 220 5.09 -48.48 2.53
N ALA A 221 5.66 -49.02 1.45
CA ALA A 221 7.03 -49.50 1.35
C ALA A 221 7.67 -49.09 -0.01
N PRO A 222 7.85 -47.78 -0.25
CA PRO A 222 8.38 -47.27 -1.52
C PRO A 222 9.83 -47.75 -1.78
N PRO A 223 10.21 -48.00 -3.04
CA PRO A 223 11.57 -48.42 -3.41
C PRO A 223 12.62 -47.32 -3.16
N GLU A 224 13.89 -47.71 -3.03
CA GLU A 224 15.05 -46.81 -2.85
C GLU A 224 15.38 -45.94 -4.09
N GLN A 225 14.71 -46.17 -5.21
CA GLN A 225 14.86 -45.40 -6.45
C GLN A 225 13.48 -45.12 -7.05
N ALA A 226 13.21 -43.87 -7.43
CA ALA A 226 11.99 -43.50 -8.12
C ALA A 226 12.00 -43.97 -9.58
N THR A 227 10.82 -44.30 -10.13
CA THR A 227 10.62 -44.22 -11.58
C THR A 227 10.63 -42.74 -11.99
N VAL A 228 11.25 -42.41 -13.11
CA VAL A 228 11.33 -41.04 -13.65
C VAL A 228 11.09 -41.03 -15.16
N LEU A 229 10.48 -39.97 -15.67
CA LEU A 229 10.27 -39.75 -17.10
C LEU A 229 11.37 -38.85 -17.68
N ASN A 230 11.87 -39.20 -18.87
CA ASN A 230 12.83 -38.39 -19.61
C ASN A 230 12.44 -38.29 -21.09
N ASP A 231 12.81 -37.17 -21.73
CA ASP A 231 12.61 -36.88 -23.16
C ASP A 231 11.12 -36.99 -23.57
N VAL A 232 10.29 -36.09 -23.02
CA VAL A 232 8.84 -36.04 -23.29
C VAL A 232 8.50 -34.80 -24.11
N LEU A 233 7.93 -35.01 -25.31
CA LEU A 233 7.46 -33.97 -26.20
C LEU A 233 5.94 -34.08 -26.41
N ILE A 234 5.19 -33.10 -25.94
CA ILE A 234 3.73 -32.98 -26.18
C ILE A 234 3.50 -31.76 -27.08
N GLN A 235 3.09 -31.97 -28.33
CA GLN A 235 2.99 -30.87 -29.29
C GLN A 235 1.81 -30.90 -30.27
N ASN A 236 1.51 -29.73 -30.83
CA ASN A 236 0.56 -29.50 -31.92
C ASN A 236 -0.86 -30.08 -31.67
N SER A 237 -1.22 -30.30 -30.39
CA SER A 237 -2.38 -31.10 -30.00
C SER A 237 -3.49 -30.24 -29.40
N THR A 238 -4.74 -30.66 -29.62
CA THR A 238 -5.91 -30.03 -29.00
C THR A 238 -6.36 -30.87 -27.80
N VAL A 239 -6.53 -30.23 -26.64
CA VAL A 239 -7.10 -30.87 -25.45
C VAL A 239 -8.33 -30.09 -24.99
N ALA A 240 -9.48 -30.74 -24.89
CA ALA A 240 -10.76 -30.04 -24.65
C ALA A 240 -11.68 -30.75 -23.64
N ASN A 241 -12.27 -30.01 -22.71
CA ASN A 241 -13.32 -30.49 -21.78
C ASN A 241 -12.89 -31.71 -20.93
N THR A 242 -11.71 -31.65 -20.34
CA THR A 242 -11.11 -32.72 -19.53
C THR A 242 -11.01 -32.32 -18.06
N SER A 243 -11.51 -33.17 -17.16
CA SER A 243 -11.25 -33.07 -15.73
C SER A 243 -10.26 -34.16 -15.29
N PHE A 244 -9.41 -33.94 -14.30
CA PHE A 244 -9.14 -32.68 -13.59
C PHE A 244 -8.38 -31.65 -14.46
N ALA A 245 -7.48 -32.08 -15.35
CA ALA A 245 -6.61 -31.19 -16.12
C ALA A 245 -6.59 -31.47 -17.64
N GLY A 246 -6.01 -30.55 -18.41
CA GLY A 246 -5.65 -30.76 -19.82
C GLY A 246 -4.44 -31.68 -19.96
N ILE A 247 -3.27 -31.18 -19.54
CA ILE A 247 -1.99 -31.91 -19.54
C ILE A 247 -1.47 -32.06 -18.10
N VAL A 248 -1.00 -33.25 -17.74
CA VAL A 248 -0.37 -33.56 -16.44
C VAL A 248 1.01 -34.18 -16.66
N LEU A 249 2.03 -33.63 -16.02
CA LEU A 249 3.34 -34.25 -15.79
C LEU A 249 3.49 -34.38 -14.26
N LYS A 250 3.72 -35.58 -13.73
CA LYS A 250 3.60 -35.78 -12.27
C LYS A 250 4.52 -36.87 -11.72
N GLN A 251 5.30 -36.55 -10.70
CA GLN A 251 6.03 -37.50 -9.86
C GLN A 251 5.47 -37.40 -8.44
N TYR A 252 5.15 -38.51 -7.76
CA TYR A 252 4.32 -38.35 -6.55
C TYR A 252 4.47 -39.34 -5.40
N THR A 253 3.97 -38.87 -4.26
CA THR A 253 3.74 -39.55 -2.99
C THR A 253 2.35 -40.23 -2.97
N GLY A 254 2.26 -41.38 -3.65
CA GLY A 254 1.04 -42.01 -4.18
C GLY A 254 -0.18 -42.27 -3.27
N ASP A 255 -1.12 -43.04 -3.81
CA ASP A 255 -2.45 -43.25 -3.24
C ASP A 255 -2.48 -44.27 -2.08
N GLY A 256 -2.39 -43.77 -0.85
CA GLY A 256 -2.71 -44.52 0.36
C GLY A 256 -4.22 -44.68 0.58
N LYS A 257 -4.58 -45.41 1.65
CA LYS A 257 -5.96 -45.57 2.12
C LYS A 257 -6.09 -45.23 3.60
N ASN A 258 -7.09 -44.42 3.95
CA ASN A 258 -7.44 -44.17 5.36
C ASN A 258 -8.31 -45.31 5.94
N ASP A 259 -8.57 -45.28 7.25
CA ASP A 259 -9.42 -46.26 7.95
C ASP A 259 -10.85 -46.37 7.40
N ALA A 260 -11.33 -45.37 6.64
CA ALA A 260 -12.63 -45.38 5.99
C ALA A 260 -12.61 -45.96 4.55
N GLY A 261 -11.43 -46.35 4.04
CA GLY A 261 -11.23 -46.86 2.67
C GLY A 261 -11.16 -45.77 1.59
N GLU A 262 -11.15 -44.50 1.99
CA GLU A 262 -11.00 -43.36 1.09
C GLU A 262 -9.56 -43.26 0.61
N THR A 263 -9.37 -42.80 -0.62
CA THR A 263 -8.03 -42.49 -1.13
C THR A 263 -7.47 -41.28 -0.39
N ILE A 264 -6.20 -41.38 0.03
CA ILE A 264 -5.43 -40.28 0.61
C ILE A 264 -4.05 -40.22 -0.05
N ALA A 265 -3.37 -39.07 0.04
CA ALA A 265 -1.98 -38.93 -0.41
C ALA A 265 -1.00 -39.42 0.67
N GLU A 266 -0.01 -40.24 0.30
CA GLU A 266 0.90 -40.93 1.23
C GLU A 266 2.39 -40.75 0.82
N PRO A 267 3.22 -40.09 1.66
CA PRO A 267 4.64 -39.80 1.40
C PRO A 267 5.56 -40.97 0.94
N THR A 268 5.71 -41.15 -0.37
CA THR A 268 6.78 -42.00 -0.97
C THR A 268 8.21 -41.46 -0.78
N GLY A 269 8.35 -40.18 -0.42
CA GLY A 269 9.64 -39.50 -0.23
C GLY A 269 10.28 -38.90 -1.49
N TRP A 270 9.86 -39.33 -2.69
CA TRP A 270 10.44 -38.88 -3.97
C TRP A 270 9.82 -37.59 -4.51
N GLY A 271 8.49 -37.46 -4.37
CA GLY A 271 7.73 -36.32 -4.88
C GLY A 271 7.85 -35.03 -4.08
N THR A 272 8.55 -35.01 -2.93
CA THR A 272 8.62 -33.86 -2.01
C THR A 272 10.02 -33.26 -1.94
N ARG A 273 10.12 -31.93 -1.79
CA ARG A 273 11.39 -31.22 -1.57
C ARG A 273 11.37 -30.49 -0.22
N GLU A 274 12.38 -30.74 0.61
CA GLU A 274 12.63 -30.02 1.88
C GLU A 274 13.41 -28.72 1.65
N SER A 275 14.18 -28.60 0.56
CA SER A 275 14.94 -27.38 0.20
C SER A 275 15.30 -27.31 -1.28
N ARG A 276 15.86 -26.17 -1.72
CA ARG A 276 16.39 -25.93 -3.08
C ARG A 276 17.41 -26.99 -3.52
N ASP A 277 18.25 -27.43 -2.60
CA ASP A 277 19.38 -28.34 -2.86
C ASP A 277 19.12 -29.75 -2.30
N ASP A 278 17.84 -30.13 -2.13
CA ASP A 278 17.44 -31.44 -1.59
C ASP A 278 17.96 -32.61 -2.46
N PRO A 279 18.82 -33.49 -1.92
CA PRO A 279 19.42 -34.60 -2.67
C PRO A 279 18.43 -35.74 -2.97
N LYS A 280 17.23 -35.76 -2.39
CA LYS A 280 16.16 -36.73 -2.73
C LYS A 280 15.37 -36.32 -3.98
N PHE A 281 15.52 -35.07 -4.42
CA PHE A 281 14.77 -34.55 -5.56
C PHE A 281 15.24 -35.21 -6.86
N THR A 282 14.40 -36.11 -7.37
CA THR A 282 14.68 -37.02 -8.50
C THR A 282 13.77 -36.72 -9.70
N PRO A 283 13.78 -35.49 -10.25
CA PRO A 283 12.75 -35.01 -11.17
C PRO A 283 12.70 -35.69 -12.53
N HIS A 284 11.52 -35.61 -13.15
CA HIS A 284 11.34 -35.81 -14.59
C HIS A 284 12.14 -34.76 -15.38
N THR A 285 12.75 -35.13 -16.51
CA THR A 285 13.72 -34.27 -17.23
C THR A 285 13.46 -34.20 -18.74
N ASN A 286 14.00 -33.16 -19.39
CA ASN A 286 13.88 -32.92 -20.84
C ASN A 286 12.41 -32.94 -21.32
N ILE A 287 11.54 -32.21 -20.61
CA ILE A 287 10.11 -32.12 -20.92
C ILE A 287 9.84 -30.87 -21.76
N VAL A 288 9.14 -31.02 -22.89
CA VAL A 288 8.74 -29.92 -23.77
C VAL A 288 7.25 -30.01 -24.11
N ILE A 289 6.51 -28.94 -23.83
CA ILE A 289 5.07 -28.83 -24.11
C ILE A 289 4.88 -27.62 -25.03
N ARG A 290 4.52 -27.83 -26.31
CA ARG A 290 4.42 -26.71 -27.26
C ARG A 290 3.36 -26.75 -28.36
N ASN A 291 2.94 -25.58 -28.83
CA ASN A 291 1.94 -25.42 -29.88
C ASN A 291 0.60 -26.12 -29.58
N ASN A 292 0.27 -26.37 -28.31
CA ASN A 292 -0.97 -27.04 -27.94
C ASN A 292 -2.08 -26.01 -27.69
N HIS A 293 -3.33 -26.39 -27.99
CA HIS A 293 -4.51 -25.61 -27.66
C HIS A 293 -5.34 -26.35 -26.61
N ILE A 294 -5.33 -25.85 -25.38
CA ILE A 294 -6.00 -26.43 -24.22
C ILE A 294 -7.22 -25.56 -23.87
N THR A 295 -8.42 -26.14 -23.89
CA THR A 295 -9.65 -25.41 -23.52
C THR A 295 -10.53 -26.20 -22.56
N GLN A 296 -11.07 -25.51 -21.56
CA GLN A 296 -12.07 -26.10 -20.65
C GLN A 296 -13.43 -25.37 -20.74
N ALA A 297 -13.67 -24.66 -21.85
CA ALA A 297 -14.87 -23.85 -22.05
C ALA A 297 -16.19 -24.65 -21.99
N GLY A 298 -16.20 -25.93 -22.34
CA GLY A 298 -17.37 -26.80 -22.29
C GLY A 298 -17.58 -27.54 -20.96
N THR A 299 -16.70 -27.38 -19.96
CA THR A 299 -16.78 -28.11 -18.68
C THR A 299 -16.69 -27.22 -17.45
N ALA A 300 -17.46 -27.58 -16.42
CA ALA A 300 -17.39 -27.00 -15.09
C ALA A 300 -16.33 -27.64 -14.17
N TYR A 301 -15.65 -28.70 -14.65
CA TYR A 301 -14.74 -29.55 -13.86
C TYR A 301 -13.29 -29.60 -14.37
N GLY A 302 -13.00 -28.96 -15.51
CA GLY A 302 -11.65 -28.79 -16.01
C GLY A 302 -10.91 -27.71 -15.22
N CYS A 303 -10.17 -28.12 -14.20
CA CYS A 303 -9.55 -27.25 -13.20
C CYS A 303 -8.22 -26.65 -13.70
N ASN A 304 -7.33 -27.46 -14.26
CA ASN A 304 -6.04 -26.97 -14.77
C ASN A 304 -5.95 -27.08 -16.30
N GLY A 305 -5.27 -26.12 -16.94
CA GLY A 305 -4.80 -26.30 -18.31
C GLY A 305 -3.63 -27.28 -18.33
N MET A 306 -2.58 -26.95 -17.60
CA MET A 306 -1.43 -27.81 -17.34
C MET A 306 -1.14 -27.92 -15.84
N TYR A 307 -0.61 -29.06 -15.42
CA TYR A 307 -0.04 -29.28 -14.09
C TYR A 307 1.30 -30.01 -14.21
N LEU A 308 2.39 -29.38 -13.78
CA LEU A 308 3.74 -29.92 -13.85
C LEU A 308 4.30 -30.10 -12.44
N THR A 309 4.46 -31.35 -11.97
CA THR A 309 5.14 -31.66 -10.70
C THR A 309 6.50 -32.28 -10.93
N ASN A 310 7.45 -31.86 -10.11
CA ASN A 310 8.77 -32.47 -10.01
C ASN A 310 9.47 -32.56 -11.36
N VAL A 311 9.38 -31.49 -12.16
CA VAL A 311 10.03 -31.40 -13.45
C VAL A 311 11.30 -30.56 -13.34
N ARG A 312 12.36 -30.93 -14.07
CA ARG A 312 13.60 -30.15 -14.19
C ARG A 312 13.93 -29.82 -15.65
N GLY A 313 14.22 -28.55 -15.92
CA GLY A 313 14.74 -28.09 -17.22
C GLY A 313 13.70 -28.09 -18.34
N ALA A 314 12.43 -27.82 -18.00
CA ALA A 314 11.33 -27.94 -18.95
C ALA A 314 11.03 -26.65 -19.72
N LEU A 315 10.52 -26.83 -20.94
CA LEU A 315 10.12 -25.75 -21.84
C LEU A 315 8.63 -25.85 -22.17
N VAL A 316 7.84 -24.92 -21.64
CA VAL A 316 6.42 -24.78 -21.92
C VAL A 316 6.25 -23.57 -22.84
N GLU A 317 6.10 -23.79 -24.15
CA GLU A 317 6.11 -22.69 -25.12
C GLU A 317 5.01 -22.70 -26.18
N ARG A 318 4.54 -21.51 -26.58
CA ARG A 318 3.60 -21.35 -27.71
C ARG A 318 2.26 -22.09 -27.53
N ASN A 319 1.82 -22.33 -26.31
CA ASN A 319 0.53 -22.96 -26.03
C ASN A 319 -0.56 -21.90 -25.85
N VAL A 320 -1.77 -22.22 -26.30
CA VAL A 320 -3.01 -21.48 -25.98
C VAL A 320 -3.70 -22.21 -24.83
N VAL A 321 -4.06 -21.50 -23.76
CA VAL A 321 -4.75 -22.06 -22.60
C VAL A 321 -5.97 -21.20 -22.26
N TYR A 322 -7.17 -21.75 -22.44
CA TYR A 322 -8.41 -20.98 -22.50
C TYR A 322 -9.50 -21.52 -21.55
N ARG A 323 -10.08 -20.62 -20.73
CA ARG A 323 -11.21 -20.92 -19.82
C ARG A 323 -10.99 -22.13 -18.92
N THR A 324 -9.77 -22.34 -18.46
CA THR A 324 -9.47 -23.33 -17.41
C THR A 324 -10.03 -22.88 -16.06
N GLY A 325 -9.93 -23.76 -15.07
CA GLY A 325 -10.41 -23.51 -13.72
C GLY A 325 -9.41 -22.71 -12.88
N THR A 326 -8.97 -23.37 -11.80
CA THR A 326 -7.98 -22.92 -10.83
C THR A 326 -6.72 -22.30 -11.43
N SER A 327 -6.18 -22.89 -12.50
CA SER A 327 -4.94 -22.41 -13.13
C SER A 327 -4.92 -22.67 -14.62
N GLY A 328 -4.29 -21.77 -15.38
CA GLY A 328 -3.85 -22.04 -16.74
C GLY A 328 -2.67 -23.02 -16.74
N ILE A 329 -1.56 -22.65 -16.11
CA ILE A 329 -0.31 -23.42 -16.05
C ILE A 329 0.23 -23.40 -14.62
N GLU A 330 0.00 -24.49 -13.88
CA GLU A 330 0.51 -24.67 -12.51
C GLU A 330 1.79 -25.53 -12.51
N SER A 331 2.75 -25.15 -11.67
CA SER A 331 4.02 -25.85 -11.46
C SER A 331 4.31 -26.03 -9.97
N TYR A 332 4.72 -27.25 -9.59
CA TYR A 332 4.79 -27.68 -8.19
C TYR A 332 6.06 -28.54 -7.94
N TYR A 333 6.79 -28.29 -6.85
CA TYR A 333 8.10 -28.90 -6.53
C TYR A 333 9.07 -29.00 -7.73
N SER A 334 8.99 -28.07 -8.68
CA SER A 334 9.76 -28.14 -9.94
C SER A 334 11.00 -27.23 -9.91
N ASP A 335 11.88 -27.36 -10.90
CA ASP A 335 13.15 -26.63 -10.98
C ASP A 335 13.45 -26.24 -12.44
N ASP A 336 13.97 -25.04 -12.71
CA ASP A 336 14.48 -24.67 -14.04
C ASP A 336 13.43 -24.71 -15.17
N VAL A 337 12.17 -24.35 -14.88
CA VAL A 337 11.08 -24.38 -15.87
C VAL A 337 10.94 -23.02 -16.56
N THR A 338 10.97 -23.01 -17.89
CA THR A 338 10.74 -21.83 -18.73
C THR A 338 9.36 -21.87 -19.37
N PHE A 339 8.54 -20.87 -19.08
CA PHE A 339 7.24 -20.62 -19.69
C PHE A 339 7.38 -19.44 -20.67
N GLN A 340 7.24 -19.69 -21.98
CA GLN A 340 7.42 -18.61 -22.96
C GLN A 340 6.47 -18.61 -24.17
N PHE A 341 6.13 -17.43 -24.68
CA PHE A 341 5.27 -17.29 -25.87
C PHE A 341 3.87 -17.93 -25.75
N ASN A 342 3.40 -18.22 -24.53
CA ASN A 342 2.07 -18.77 -24.31
C ASN A 342 1.02 -17.64 -24.25
N GLU A 343 -0.22 -17.97 -24.60
CA GLU A 343 -1.40 -17.12 -24.38
C GLU A 343 -2.31 -17.84 -23.39
N VAL A 344 -2.58 -17.22 -22.24
CA VAL A 344 -3.42 -17.79 -21.17
C VAL A 344 -4.52 -16.83 -20.81
N TYR A 345 -5.77 -17.24 -21.04
CA TYR A 345 -6.90 -16.33 -20.93
C TYR A 345 -8.23 -16.91 -20.42
N GLU A 346 -9.00 -16.00 -19.81
CA GLU A 346 -10.30 -16.24 -19.20
C GLU A 346 -10.35 -17.38 -18.15
N THR A 347 -9.28 -17.64 -17.38
CA THR A 347 -9.34 -18.63 -16.29
C THR A 347 -10.27 -18.20 -15.15
N GLN A 348 -11.00 -19.17 -14.57
CA GLN A 348 -12.21 -18.94 -13.76
C GLN A 348 -12.30 -19.95 -12.61
N GLN A 349 -12.81 -19.56 -11.44
CA GLN A 349 -13.05 -20.54 -10.35
C GLN A 349 -14.02 -21.65 -10.81
N LYS A 350 -13.58 -22.91 -10.74
CA LYS A 350 -14.33 -24.10 -11.20
C LYS A 350 -14.28 -25.23 -10.17
N ALA A 351 -15.34 -26.03 -10.12
CA ALA A 351 -15.50 -27.21 -9.25
C ALA A 351 -15.01 -27.04 -7.80
N GLY A 352 -15.17 -25.86 -7.19
CA GLY A 352 -14.75 -25.58 -5.82
C GLY A 352 -13.31 -25.11 -5.63
N GLY A 353 -12.53 -24.93 -6.70
CA GLY A 353 -11.21 -24.32 -6.65
C GLY A 353 -11.26 -22.86 -6.19
N ALA A 354 -10.32 -22.45 -5.33
CA ALA A 354 -10.27 -21.11 -4.75
C ALA A 354 -9.62 -20.06 -5.68
N ASP A 355 -8.84 -20.50 -6.66
CA ASP A 355 -8.05 -19.64 -7.53
C ASP A 355 -8.54 -19.68 -8.98
N SER A 356 -7.92 -18.86 -9.81
CA SER A 356 -8.32 -18.58 -11.18
C SER A 356 -7.17 -17.87 -11.89
N ASN A 357 -5.98 -18.45 -11.83
CA ASN A 357 -4.74 -17.80 -12.26
C ASN A 357 -4.32 -18.17 -13.69
N GLY A 358 -3.43 -17.38 -14.30
CA GLY A 358 -2.84 -17.67 -15.60
C GLY A 358 -1.64 -18.62 -15.49
N ILE A 359 -0.57 -18.17 -14.84
CA ILE A 359 0.66 -18.97 -14.59
C ILE A 359 1.00 -18.94 -13.09
N ASP A 360 1.40 -20.10 -12.56
CA ASP A 360 1.55 -20.33 -11.13
C ASP A 360 2.80 -21.20 -10.78
N PRO A 361 3.92 -20.57 -10.43
CA PRO A 361 4.97 -21.17 -9.60
C PRO A 361 4.48 -21.33 -8.15
N ASP A 362 3.91 -22.50 -7.84
CA ASP A 362 3.48 -22.88 -6.49
C ASP A 362 4.67 -23.42 -5.67
N LYS A 363 4.46 -24.37 -4.76
CA LYS A 363 5.37 -24.76 -3.69
C LYS A 363 6.72 -25.30 -4.19
N GLY A 364 7.81 -24.84 -3.57
CA GLY A 364 9.15 -25.41 -3.78
C GLY A 364 9.68 -25.28 -5.22
N THR A 365 9.17 -24.29 -5.97
CA THR A 365 9.51 -24.00 -7.37
C THR A 365 10.77 -23.14 -7.46
N THR A 366 11.82 -23.64 -8.12
CA THR A 366 13.13 -22.97 -8.15
C THR A 366 13.57 -22.64 -9.58
N ARG A 367 14.28 -21.53 -9.77
CA ARG A 367 14.86 -21.09 -11.04
C ARG A 367 13.86 -20.97 -12.20
N HIS A 368 12.59 -20.65 -11.92
CA HIS A 368 11.54 -20.55 -12.94
C HIS A 368 11.67 -19.25 -13.75
N VAL A 369 11.37 -19.28 -15.05
CA VAL A 369 11.40 -18.11 -15.94
C VAL A 369 10.09 -18.00 -16.71
N ILE A 370 9.31 -16.96 -16.43
CA ILE A 370 8.05 -16.62 -17.09
C ILE A 370 8.35 -15.43 -18.01
N GLN A 371 8.45 -15.67 -19.32
CA GLN A 371 8.88 -14.64 -20.28
C GLN A 371 8.10 -14.61 -21.60
N TYR A 372 7.84 -13.44 -22.17
CA TYR A 372 7.18 -13.32 -23.50
C TYR A 372 5.76 -13.92 -23.58
N ASN A 373 5.04 -14.04 -22.45
CA ASN A 373 3.68 -14.59 -22.42
C ASN A 373 2.62 -13.48 -22.47
N TYR A 374 1.46 -13.78 -23.07
CA TYR A 374 0.26 -12.93 -23.04
C TYR A 374 -0.73 -13.48 -22.01
N LEU A 375 -0.99 -12.72 -20.95
CA LEU A 375 -1.83 -13.15 -19.82
C LEU A 375 -3.01 -12.20 -19.64
N HIS A 376 -4.20 -12.59 -20.10
CA HIS A 376 -5.33 -11.67 -20.16
C HIS A 376 -6.70 -12.23 -19.74
N ASP A 377 -7.58 -11.34 -19.28
CA ASP A 377 -8.98 -11.65 -18.92
C ASP A 377 -9.19 -12.74 -17.84
N ASN A 378 -8.12 -13.19 -17.17
CA ASN A 378 -8.16 -14.21 -16.12
C ASN A 378 -8.74 -13.64 -14.81
N GLY A 379 -8.89 -14.50 -13.81
CA GLY A 379 -8.94 -14.05 -12.43
C GLY A 379 -7.64 -13.33 -12.06
N ASP A 380 -6.56 -14.08 -11.94
CA ASP A 380 -5.22 -13.60 -11.56
C ASP A 380 -4.26 -13.78 -12.76
N GLY A 381 -3.39 -12.82 -13.07
CA GLY A 381 -2.44 -12.94 -14.18
C GLY A 381 -1.32 -13.95 -13.87
N VAL A 382 -0.36 -13.54 -13.04
CA VAL A 382 0.65 -14.44 -12.45
C VAL A 382 0.38 -14.59 -10.95
N LEU A 383 0.31 -15.83 -10.45
CA LEU A 383 0.33 -16.14 -9.02
C LEU A 383 1.75 -16.54 -8.62
N LEU A 384 2.36 -15.81 -7.69
CA LEU A 384 3.62 -16.20 -7.07
C LEU A 384 3.33 -16.89 -5.72
N CYS A 385 2.81 -18.12 -5.77
CA CYS A 385 2.51 -18.89 -4.56
C CYS A 385 3.78 -19.33 -3.82
N GLN A 386 4.78 -19.87 -4.52
CA GLN A 386 6.16 -20.14 -4.06
C GLN A 386 6.28 -20.63 -2.59
N PHE A 387 5.34 -21.48 -2.14
CA PHE A 387 5.24 -21.93 -0.75
C PHE A 387 6.48 -22.71 -0.29
N ALA A 388 6.75 -22.66 1.02
CA ALA A 388 7.96 -23.10 1.71
C ALA A 388 9.26 -22.40 1.27
N PHE A 389 9.56 -22.39 -0.03
CA PHE A 389 10.69 -21.69 -0.66
C PHE A 389 10.47 -21.62 -2.19
N GLY A 390 11.15 -20.70 -2.86
CA GLY A 390 11.20 -20.69 -4.32
C GLY A 390 11.97 -19.52 -4.93
N ASP A 391 12.22 -19.58 -6.23
CA ASP A 391 12.75 -18.45 -6.99
C ASP A 391 12.26 -18.41 -8.45
N ALA A 392 11.81 -17.23 -8.87
CA ALA A 392 11.21 -17.01 -10.19
C ALA A 392 11.62 -15.66 -10.81
N VAL A 393 11.70 -15.62 -12.14
CA VAL A 393 11.88 -14.41 -12.96
C VAL A 393 10.63 -14.22 -13.81
N VAL A 394 9.92 -13.11 -13.63
CA VAL A 394 8.76 -12.68 -14.43
C VAL A 394 9.20 -11.50 -15.29
N ARG A 395 9.42 -11.70 -16.58
CA ARG A 395 9.96 -10.64 -17.45
C ARG A 395 9.39 -10.57 -18.85
N ASN A 396 9.43 -9.39 -19.47
CA ASN A 396 9.10 -9.24 -20.90
C ASN A 396 7.73 -9.85 -21.25
N ASN A 397 6.77 -9.85 -20.31
CA ASN A 397 5.40 -10.34 -20.52
C ASN A 397 4.43 -9.16 -20.72
N VAL A 398 3.30 -9.43 -21.38
CA VAL A 398 2.18 -8.48 -21.45
C VAL A 398 1.00 -9.05 -20.66
N ILE A 399 0.56 -8.29 -19.65
CA ILE A 399 -0.45 -8.70 -18.67
C ILE A 399 -1.57 -7.67 -18.68
N THR A 400 -2.81 -8.06 -18.99
CA THR A 400 -3.90 -7.10 -19.20
C THR A 400 -5.27 -7.62 -18.78
N GLY A 401 -6.17 -6.75 -18.34
CA GLY A 401 -7.60 -7.09 -18.19
C GLY A 401 -7.95 -8.18 -17.17
N ASN A 402 -7.01 -8.68 -16.35
CA ASN A 402 -7.30 -9.69 -15.34
C ASN A 402 -8.13 -9.07 -14.18
N SER A 403 -9.05 -9.85 -13.58
CA SER A 403 -10.15 -9.31 -12.76
C SER A 403 -9.91 -9.25 -11.24
N ARG A 404 -8.98 -10.07 -10.72
CA ARG A 404 -8.53 -10.08 -9.31
C ARG A 404 -7.21 -9.32 -9.20
N TYR A 405 -6.12 -9.84 -9.76
CA TYR A 405 -4.77 -9.25 -9.67
C TYR A 405 -4.03 -9.40 -11.01
N GLN A 406 -3.20 -8.43 -11.40
CA GLN A 406 -2.32 -8.62 -12.57
C GLN A 406 -1.11 -9.48 -12.18
N ILE A 407 -0.51 -9.20 -11.01
CA ILE A 407 0.44 -10.10 -10.33
C ILE A 407 0.02 -10.23 -8.86
N TYR A 408 -0.09 -11.47 -8.38
CA TYR A 408 -0.45 -11.80 -7.00
C TYR A 408 0.79 -12.30 -6.24
N LEU A 409 1.23 -11.51 -5.27
CA LEU A 409 2.35 -11.79 -4.36
C LEU A 409 1.84 -12.63 -3.18
N HIS A 410 1.99 -13.94 -3.26
CA HIS A 410 1.48 -14.90 -2.25
C HIS A 410 2.59 -15.77 -1.64
N SER A 411 3.85 -15.36 -1.78
CA SER A 411 5.03 -16.21 -1.52
C SER A 411 5.40 -16.32 -0.04
N ASP A 412 5.84 -17.51 0.38
CA ASP A 412 6.41 -17.72 1.72
C ASP A 412 7.77 -17.02 1.87
N LYS A 413 8.11 -16.65 3.12
CA LYS A 413 9.29 -15.81 3.46
C LYS A 413 10.64 -16.23 2.87
N ALA A 414 10.87 -17.51 2.60
CA ALA A 414 12.12 -18.01 2.02
C ALA A 414 12.14 -17.97 0.48
N ALA A 415 11.08 -17.47 -0.15
CA ALA A 415 10.99 -17.27 -1.59
C ALA A 415 11.49 -15.90 -2.05
N THR A 416 11.83 -15.83 -3.34
CA THR A 416 12.26 -14.62 -4.04
C THR A 416 11.61 -14.54 -5.42
N ALA A 417 11.36 -13.33 -5.91
CA ALA A 417 11.01 -13.10 -7.31
C ALA A 417 11.63 -11.83 -7.88
N GLN A 418 12.06 -11.89 -9.14
CA GLN A 418 12.46 -10.73 -9.94
C GLN A 418 11.36 -10.46 -10.96
N ILE A 419 10.80 -9.26 -10.97
CA ILE A 419 9.67 -8.86 -11.80
C ILE A 419 10.10 -7.65 -12.61
N TYR A 420 10.51 -7.82 -13.87
CA TYR A 420 11.08 -6.72 -14.65
C TYR A 420 10.71 -6.66 -16.12
N ASN A 421 10.70 -5.45 -16.70
CA ASN A 421 10.34 -5.24 -18.10
C ASN A 421 8.99 -5.90 -18.49
N ASN A 422 7.99 -5.92 -17.61
CA ASN A 422 6.64 -6.33 -17.97
C ASN A 422 5.80 -5.11 -18.35
N THR A 423 4.94 -5.22 -19.36
CA THR A 423 3.91 -4.21 -19.66
C THR A 423 2.59 -4.67 -19.06
N ILE A 424 2.10 -3.93 -18.06
CA ILE A 424 0.88 -4.24 -17.32
C ILE A 424 -0.17 -3.17 -17.59
N TYR A 425 -1.31 -3.55 -18.17
CA TYR A 425 -2.43 -2.67 -18.47
C TYR A 425 -3.68 -3.09 -17.68
N ASN A 426 -4.09 -2.30 -16.71
CA ASN A 426 -5.20 -2.64 -15.80
C ASN A 426 -6.39 -1.70 -15.93
N ASP A 427 -7.45 -2.21 -16.53
CA ASP A 427 -8.74 -1.53 -16.68
C ASP A 427 -9.85 -2.11 -15.80
N LYS A 428 -9.66 -3.32 -15.24
CA LYS A 428 -10.69 -4.04 -14.49
C LYS A 428 -10.52 -4.08 -12.97
N SER A 429 -9.31 -4.35 -12.45
CA SER A 429 -9.11 -4.58 -11.01
C SER A 429 -8.74 -3.31 -10.23
N GLU A 430 -9.16 -3.23 -8.98
CA GLU A 430 -8.68 -2.24 -8.01
C GLU A 430 -7.26 -2.56 -7.49
N TYR A 431 -6.61 -3.60 -8.00
CA TYR A 431 -5.32 -4.13 -7.57
C TYR A 431 -4.40 -4.41 -8.77
N LEU A 432 -3.18 -3.89 -8.76
CA LEU A 432 -2.20 -4.08 -9.84
C LEU A 432 -1.21 -5.21 -9.52
N ILE A 433 -0.30 -4.94 -8.58
CA ILE A 433 0.64 -5.92 -8.01
C ILE A 433 0.33 -5.96 -6.51
N TYR A 434 -0.26 -7.05 -6.04
CA TYR A 434 -0.90 -7.09 -4.73
C TYR A 434 -0.52 -8.33 -3.92
N GLY A 435 -0.45 -8.17 -2.60
CA GLY A 435 -0.23 -9.20 -1.60
C GLY A 435 -0.51 -8.65 -0.20
N TYR A 436 -0.64 -9.52 0.79
CA TYR A 436 -1.00 -9.15 2.16
C TYR A 436 -0.39 -10.08 3.22
N GLY A 437 -0.43 -9.67 4.49
CA GLY A 437 -0.01 -10.53 5.61
C GLY A 437 1.45 -10.98 5.53
N SER A 438 1.71 -12.23 5.89
CA SER A 438 3.04 -12.86 5.89
C SER A 438 3.62 -13.06 4.48
N TYR A 439 2.80 -13.03 3.43
CA TYR A 439 3.26 -13.16 2.04
C TYR A 439 4.08 -11.94 1.57
N LEU A 440 3.97 -10.84 2.32
CA LEU A 440 4.80 -9.64 2.19
C LEU A 440 6.13 -9.75 2.97
N GLU A 441 6.50 -10.92 3.51
CA GLU A 441 7.83 -11.16 4.10
C GLU A 441 8.82 -11.83 3.13
N ALA A 442 8.36 -12.34 1.99
CA ALA A 442 9.20 -12.77 0.87
C ALA A 442 9.84 -11.57 0.16
N ARG A 443 10.91 -11.80 -0.62
CA ARG A 443 11.60 -10.73 -1.36
C ARG A 443 11.07 -10.62 -2.79
N TYR A 444 10.70 -9.41 -3.20
CA TYR A 444 10.28 -9.13 -4.58
C TYR A 444 11.05 -7.91 -5.10
N ASP A 445 11.83 -8.09 -6.17
CA ASP A 445 12.57 -7.03 -6.85
C ASP A 445 11.78 -6.62 -8.11
N ILE A 446 11.17 -5.43 -8.11
CA ILE A 446 10.25 -4.95 -9.15
C ILE A 446 10.87 -3.77 -9.89
N THR A 447 11.38 -3.99 -11.10
CA THR A 447 12.22 -2.98 -11.80
C THR A 447 11.95 -2.88 -13.29
N GLY A 448 12.00 -1.68 -13.89
CA GLY A 448 11.90 -1.54 -15.35
C GLY A 448 10.52 -1.85 -15.95
N ASN A 449 9.46 -1.99 -15.15
CA ASN A 449 8.13 -2.34 -15.64
C ASN A 449 7.35 -1.10 -16.12
N LEU A 450 6.45 -1.29 -17.08
CA LEU A 450 5.47 -0.29 -17.51
C LEU A 450 4.13 -0.62 -16.86
N LEU A 451 3.77 0.15 -15.83
CA LEU A 451 2.59 -0.07 -14.98
C LEU A 451 1.52 0.98 -15.30
N HIS A 452 0.49 0.58 -16.05
CA HIS A 452 -0.64 1.44 -16.40
C HIS A 452 -1.95 0.96 -15.76
N SER A 453 -2.75 1.88 -15.23
CA SER A 453 -4.09 1.57 -14.73
C SER A 453 -5.10 2.65 -15.09
N THR A 454 -6.28 2.27 -15.60
CA THR A 454 -7.44 3.18 -15.73
C THR A 454 -8.28 3.23 -14.45
N LYS A 455 -8.03 2.32 -13.50
CA LYS A 455 -8.63 2.30 -12.16
C LYS A 455 -7.91 3.27 -11.22
N ALA A 456 -8.67 4.20 -10.65
CA ALA A 456 -8.16 5.30 -9.83
C ALA A 456 -7.66 4.82 -8.47
N GLY A 457 -6.35 4.91 -8.24
CA GLY A 457 -5.73 4.45 -6.99
C GLY A 457 -5.60 2.93 -6.87
N ALA A 458 -5.51 2.21 -8.01
CA ALA A 458 -5.27 0.77 -8.02
C ALA A 458 -4.02 0.38 -7.21
N VAL A 459 -4.15 -0.64 -6.37
CA VAL A 459 -3.19 -0.92 -5.30
C VAL A 459 -1.89 -1.54 -5.83
N LEU A 460 -0.77 -1.01 -5.33
CA LEU A 460 0.56 -1.61 -5.36
C LEU A 460 0.95 -1.94 -3.92
N SER A 461 1.20 -3.22 -3.61
CA SER A 461 1.62 -3.62 -2.27
C SER A 461 3.07 -3.23 -1.98
N THR A 462 3.32 -2.73 -0.77
CA THR A 462 4.62 -2.25 -0.30
C THR A 462 5.02 -2.92 1.02
N SER A 463 6.28 -3.33 1.13
CA SER A 463 6.85 -3.98 2.33
C SER A 463 8.36 -3.69 2.40
N PRO A 464 9.02 -3.73 3.57
CA PRO A 464 10.48 -3.64 3.67
C PRO A 464 11.28 -4.71 2.89
N THR A 465 10.62 -5.71 2.31
CA THR A 465 11.20 -6.75 1.44
C THR A 465 10.80 -6.62 -0.04
N ILE A 466 9.98 -5.63 -0.39
CA ILE A 466 9.63 -5.30 -1.79
C ILE A 466 10.43 -4.08 -2.20
N ALA A 467 11.29 -4.24 -3.19
CA ALA A 467 12.03 -3.13 -3.82
C ALA A 467 11.33 -2.75 -5.13
N TYR A 468 11.01 -1.47 -5.29
CA TYR A 468 10.63 -0.89 -6.59
C TYR A 468 11.77 0.03 -7.04
N SER A 469 12.21 -0.04 -8.31
CA SER A 469 13.13 0.93 -8.89
C SER A 469 12.95 1.07 -10.40
N HIS A 470 13.11 2.26 -10.97
CA HIS A 470 13.04 2.50 -12.42
C HIS A 470 11.75 1.95 -13.06
N ASN A 471 10.58 2.07 -12.44
CA ASN A 471 9.31 1.69 -13.07
C ASN A 471 8.58 2.92 -13.65
N LEU A 472 7.79 2.71 -14.72
CA LEU A 472 6.82 3.70 -15.19
C LEU A 472 5.47 3.47 -14.51
N TYR A 473 4.91 4.52 -13.92
CA TYR A 473 3.59 4.56 -13.31
C TYR A 473 2.69 5.51 -14.11
N GLY A 474 1.53 5.02 -14.56
CA GLY A 474 0.63 5.88 -15.34
C GLY A 474 -0.85 5.53 -15.38
N GLY A 475 -1.61 6.45 -15.97
CA GLY A 475 -3.06 6.43 -15.99
C GLY A 475 -3.70 7.16 -14.81
N ALA A 476 -4.72 6.56 -14.19
CA ALA A 476 -5.56 7.16 -13.17
C ALA A 476 -4.88 7.17 -11.79
N THR A 477 -3.96 8.13 -11.60
CA THR A 477 -3.33 8.46 -10.31
C THR A 477 -2.84 7.24 -9.54
N LEU A 478 -1.95 6.45 -10.15
CA LEU A 478 -1.16 5.45 -9.43
C LEU A 478 -0.21 6.15 -8.45
N THR A 479 -0.22 5.71 -7.19
CA THR A 479 0.75 6.16 -6.18
C THR A 479 2.07 5.46 -6.41
N VAL A 480 3.15 6.22 -6.59
CA VAL A 480 4.52 5.67 -6.64
C VAL A 480 4.87 5.03 -5.29
N PRO A 481 5.27 3.74 -5.24
CA PRO A 481 5.77 3.10 -4.04
C PRO A 481 6.98 3.83 -3.43
N PRO A 482 7.05 4.01 -2.10
CA PRO A 482 8.22 4.59 -1.46
C PRO A 482 9.49 3.76 -1.73
N GLY A 483 10.51 4.38 -2.32
CA GLY A 483 11.79 3.74 -2.65
C GLY A 483 12.13 3.72 -4.14
N ASP A 484 11.15 3.90 -5.04
CA ASP A 484 11.44 4.08 -6.47
C ASP A 484 11.81 5.55 -6.75
N GLU A 485 13.08 5.89 -6.52
CA GLU A 485 13.61 7.26 -6.69
C GLU A 485 13.77 7.66 -8.17
N ASP A 486 13.83 6.69 -9.08
CA ASP A 486 13.97 6.85 -10.53
C ASP A 486 12.63 6.73 -11.30
N ALA A 487 11.51 6.67 -10.56
CA ALA A 487 10.17 6.45 -11.07
C ALA A 487 9.74 7.42 -12.19
N VAL A 488 9.15 6.89 -13.25
CA VAL A 488 8.60 7.68 -14.36
C VAL A 488 7.09 7.84 -14.18
N VAL A 489 6.61 9.07 -14.02
CA VAL A 489 5.17 9.33 -13.82
C VAL A 489 4.55 10.01 -15.03
N THR A 490 3.57 9.39 -15.68
CA THR A 490 2.85 9.97 -16.82
C THR A 490 1.36 9.64 -16.82
N ALA A 491 0.51 10.61 -17.20
CA ALA A 491 -0.92 10.35 -17.41
C ALA A 491 -1.18 9.33 -18.53
N ALA A 492 -0.29 9.23 -19.54
CA ALA A 492 -0.42 8.32 -20.67
C ALA A 492 0.96 7.80 -21.12
N PRO A 493 1.17 6.46 -21.21
CA PRO A 493 2.40 5.87 -21.77
C PRO A 493 2.53 5.96 -23.30
N LEU A 494 1.53 6.51 -24.00
CA LEU A 494 1.44 6.57 -25.47
C LEU A 494 1.49 5.19 -26.15
N PHE A 495 0.64 4.27 -25.69
CA PHE A 495 0.40 3.00 -26.38
C PHE A 495 -0.07 3.21 -27.83
N ALA A 496 0.28 2.27 -28.72
CA ALA A 496 -0.06 2.32 -30.13
C ALA A 496 -1.56 2.09 -30.40
N ASP A 497 -2.17 1.13 -29.71
CA ASP A 497 -3.60 0.83 -29.73
C ASP A 497 -4.03 0.18 -28.41
N ALA A 498 -5.02 0.76 -27.70
CA ALA A 498 -5.46 0.27 -26.39
C ALA A 498 -6.88 0.77 -26.05
N PRO A 499 -7.75 -0.05 -25.41
CA PRO A 499 -7.53 -1.42 -24.95
C PRO A 499 -7.42 -2.45 -26.08
N LEU A 500 -7.15 -3.72 -25.73
CA LEU A 500 -6.95 -4.81 -26.70
C LEU A 500 -8.23 -5.65 -26.85
N ASP A 501 -8.90 -5.57 -28.01
CA ASP A 501 -10.17 -6.26 -28.31
C ASP A 501 -10.00 -7.57 -29.11
N GLY A 502 -8.81 -8.19 -29.07
CA GLY A 502 -8.46 -9.40 -29.82
C GLY A 502 -7.86 -9.13 -31.22
N PRO A 503 -7.69 -10.16 -32.08
CA PRO A 503 -8.10 -11.55 -31.89
C PRO A 503 -7.31 -12.30 -30.81
N TYR A 504 -7.81 -13.48 -30.44
CA TYR A 504 -7.19 -14.40 -29.47
C TYR A 504 -6.88 -15.74 -30.14
N GLY A 505 -5.97 -16.51 -29.57
CA GLY A 505 -5.48 -17.76 -30.14
C GLY A 505 -6.54 -18.87 -30.27
N THR A 506 -6.46 -19.61 -31.38
CA THR A 506 -7.30 -20.77 -31.72
C THR A 506 -6.43 -22.01 -31.97
N PRO A 507 -7.00 -23.22 -32.15
CA PRO A 507 -6.24 -24.41 -32.54
C PRO A 507 -5.47 -24.25 -33.87
N GLU A 508 -5.96 -23.38 -34.77
CA GLU A 508 -5.39 -23.15 -36.09
C GLU A 508 -4.32 -22.06 -36.12
N THR A 509 -4.42 -21.05 -35.23
CA THR A 509 -3.45 -19.94 -35.18
C THR A 509 -2.32 -20.16 -34.19
N GLY A 510 -2.56 -20.93 -33.12
CA GLY A 510 -1.75 -20.83 -31.91
C GLY A 510 -1.86 -19.44 -31.25
N PRO A 511 -0.95 -19.08 -30.33
CA PRO A 511 -1.03 -17.84 -29.55
C PRO A 511 -1.04 -16.54 -30.37
N ALA A 512 -2.04 -15.70 -30.12
CA ALA A 512 -2.22 -14.39 -30.77
C ALA A 512 -1.36 -13.28 -30.12
N LEU A 513 -0.08 -13.55 -29.90
CA LEU A 513 0.86 -12.62 -29.24
C LEU A 513 0.95 -11.25 -29.94
N GLU A 514 0.75 -11.23 -31.26
CA GLU A 514 0.70 -10.00 -32.06
C GLU A 514 -0.37 -9.00 -31.56
N THR A 515 -1.47 -9.48 -30.97
CA THR A 515 -2.51 -8.64 -30.37
C THR A 515 -1.97 -7.78 -29.22
N ALA A 516 -0.98 -8.27 -28.48
CA ALA A 516 -0.32 -7.52 -27.41
C ALA A 516 0.47 -6.31 -27.91
N TYR A 517 0.78 -6.22 -29.22
CA TYR A 517 1.56 -5.12 -29.79
C TYR A 517 0.85 -3.76 -29.76
N GLY A 518 -0.47 -3.71 -29.55
CA GLY A 518 -1.14 -2.44 -29.26
C GLY A 518 -0.57 -1.73 -28.01
N LEU A 519 -0.07 -2.50 -27.03
CA LEU A 519 0.59 -2.00 -25.83
C LEU A 519 2.10 -1.69 -26.01
N ARG A 520 2.62 -1.67 -27.25
CA ARG A 520 3.89 -1.00 -27.56
C ARG A 520 3.74 0.50 -27.36
N VAL A 521 4.78 1.16 -26.85
CA VAL A 521 4.82 2.63 -26.79
C VAL A 521 5.16 3.24 -28.15
N THR A 522 4.84 4.52 -28.32
CA THR A 522 5.07 5.28 -29.56
C THR A 522 5.99 6.48 -29.35
N SER A 523 6.47 7.05 -30.47
CA SER A 523 7.45 8.15 -30.55
C SER A 523 7.24 9.24 -29.47
N GLY A 524 8.28 9.47 -28.67
CA GLY A 524 8.26 10.47 -27.61
C GLY A 524 7.40 10.10 -26.41
N SER A 525 7.19 8.80 -26.14
CA SER A 525 6.82 8.31 -24.82
C SER A 525 7.97 8.52 -23.82
N TYR A 526 7.64 8.59 -22.52
CA TYR A 526 8.61 8.62 -21.44
C TYR A 526 9.01 7.22 -20.94
N ALA A 527 8.53 6.15 -21.57
CA ALA A 527 9.04 4.80 -21.34
C ALA A 527 10.40 4.54 -22.03
N ILE A 528 10.63 5.23 -23.14
CA ILE A 528 11.75 4.98 -24.06
C ILE A 528 13.05 5.52 -23.46
N ASP A 529 14.18 4.82 -23.65
CA ASP A 529 15.54 5.25 -23.25
C ASP A 529 15.71 5.52 -21.73
N THR A 530 14.82 5.03 -20.87
CA THR A 530 14.75 5.48 -19.45
C THR A 530 14.60 4.38 -18.40
N GLY A 531 14.78 3.12 -18.80
CA GLY A 531 15.04 2.00 -17.90
C GLY A 531 16.51 1.90 -17.47
N THR A 532 16.86 0.74 -16.94
CA THR A 532 18.22 0.42 -16.44
C THR A 532 18.68 -0.93 -16.98
N GLU A 533 19.99 -1.14 -17.13
CA GLU A 533 20.54 -2.37 -17.70
C GLU A 533 20.36 -3.55 -16.72
N ILE A 534 19.57 -4.55 -17.13
CA ILE A 534 19.34 -5.76 -16.34
C ILE A 534 20.22 -6.89 -16.89
N THR A 535 21.17 -7.34 -16.07
CA THR A 535 22.05 -8.46 -16.43
C THR A 535 21.24 -9.74 -16.65
N GLY A 536 21.45 -10.39 -17.80
CA GLY A 536 20.80 -11.66 -18.12
C GLY A 536 19.33 -11.54 -18.53
N ASN A 537 18.85 -10.35 -18.91
CA ASN A 537 17.49 -9.99 -19.34
C ASN A 537 16.79 -10.88 -20.39
N GLY A 538 17.48 -11.83 -21.02
CA GLY A 538 16.94 -12.71 -22.07
C GLY A 538 17.34 -12.32 -23.50
N GLY A 539 18.01 -11.18 -23.68
CA GLY A 539 18.59 -10.72 -24.95
C GLY A 539 17.59 -10.20 -26.00
N ARG A 540 16.29 -10.25 -25.72
CA ARG A 540 15.23 -9.73 -26.59
C ARG A 540 14.00 -9.30 -25.79
N ASP A 541 13.20 -8.40 -26.37
CA ASP A 541 11.89 -8.00 -25.86
C ASP A 541 10.79 -9.04 -26.19
N TYR A 542 9.53 -8.71 -25.89
CA TYR A 542 8.35 -9.52 -26.23
C TYR A 542 8.17 -9.72 -27.74
N ALA A 543 8.48 -8.71 -28.57
CA ALA A 543 8.36 -8.76 -30.03
C ALA A 543 9.53 -9.52 -30.72
N GLY A 544 10.58 -9.84 -29.98
CA GLY A 544 11.81 -10.43 -30.52
C GLY A 544 12.86 -9.40 -30.97
N THR A 545 12.64 -8.11 -30.71
CA THR A 545 13.63 -7.03 -30.86
C THR A 545 14.82 -7.31 -29.95
N PRO A 546 16.08 -7.27 -30.42
CA PRO A 546 17.25 -7.45 -29.55
C PRO A 546 17.34 -6.37 -28.46
N LEU A 547 17.58 -6.77 -27.21
CA LEU A 547 17.82 -5.84 -26.10
C LEU A 547 19.30 -5.41 -26.11
N TYR A 548 19.67 -4.14 -26.16
CA TYR A 548 18.85 -2.91 -26.19
C TYR A 548 19.09 -2.10 -27.49
N ASN A 549 18.09 -1.31 -27.92
CA ASN A 549 18.09 -0.44 -29.10
C ASN A 549 18.55 1.00 -28.79
N GLY A 550 19.23 1.21 -27.65
CA GLY A 550 19.57 2.53 -27.12
C GLY A 550 19.98 2.40 -25.67
N ALA A 551 19.47 3.29 -24.81
CA ALA A 551 19.30 2.95 -23.41
C ALA A 551 18.07 2.02 -23.26
N PRO A 552 17.94 1.25 -22.16
CA PRO A 552 16.83 0.31 -21.98
C PRO A 552 15.46 0.97 -21.96
N ASP A 553 14.46 0.36 -22.58
CA ASP A 553 13.07 0.80 -22.47
C ASP A 553 12.37 0.25 -21.21
N LEU A 554 11.30 0.94 -20.80
CA LEU A 554 10.42 0.53 -19.70
C LEU A 554 9.25 -0.30 -20.23
N GLY A 555 9.08 -1.51 -19.68
CA GLY A 555 8.08 -2.48 -20.10
C GLY A 555 8.64 -3.58 -21.01
N ALA A 556 7.73 -4.30 -21.67
CA ALA A 556 8.03 -5.53 -22.41
C ALA A 556 8.41 -5.34 -23.87
N PHE A 557 8.53 -4.09 -24.34
CA PHE A 557 8.80 -3.75 -25.73
C PHE A 557 9.93 -2.73 -25.80
N GLU A 558 10.88 -2.94 -26.70
CA GLU A 558 11.79 -1.88 -27.14
C GLU A 558 11.12 -1.06 -28.24
N TYR A 559 11.23 0.26 -28.15
CA TYR A 559 10.79 1.13 -29.22
C TYR A 559 11.74 1.03 -30.43
N VAL A 560 11.14 0.94 -31.62
CA VAL A 560 11.82 1.09 -32.90
C VAL A 560 11.04 2.08 -33.76
N THR A 561 11.74 2.97 -34.46
CA THR A 561 11.09 3.88 -35.42
C THR A 561 10.39 3.05 -36.51
N PRO A 562 9.07 3.23 -36.76
CA PRO A 562 8.35 2.43 -37.75
C PRO A 562 8.87 2.59 -39.19
N ASP A 563 8.84 1.50 -39.95
CA ASP A 563 9.21 1.49 -41.37
C ASP A 563 8.47 2.57 -42.17
N GLY A 564 9.22 3.38 -42.92
CA GLY A 564 8.67 4.46 -43.75
C GLY A 564 8.26 5.72 -42.98
N ALA A 565 8.53 5.82 -41.68
CA ALA A 565 8.44 7.09 -40.96
C ALA A 565 9.35 8.16 -41.61
N THR A 566 9.02 9.44 -41.39
CA THR A 566 9.78 10.59 -41.89
C THR A 566 10.16 11.60 -40.80
N THR A 567 9.79 11.29 -39.56
CA THR A 567 9.95 12.10 -38.36
C THR A 567 10.16 11.23 -37.14
N GLU A 568 10.88 11.72 -36.14
CA GLU A 568 11.04 11.07 -34.83
C GLU A 568 10.84 12.11 -33.70
N SER A 569 10.95 11.69 -32.44
CA SER A 569 10.95 12.57 -31.27
C SER A 569 12.34 12.78 -30.68
N VAL A 570 12.57 13.98 -30.13
CA VAL A 570 13.67 14.24 -29.19
C VAL A 570 13.09 14.28 -27.78
N THR A 571 13.48 13.31 -26.97
CA THR A 571 13.20 13.17 -25.54
C THR A 571 14.33 13.80 -24.72
N GLY A 572 14.15 13.98 -23.42
CA GLY A 572 15.24 14.46 -22.58
C GLY A 572 14.87 14.91 -21.19
N THR A 573 15.87 15.42 -20.48
CA THR A 573 15.73 16.07 -19.18
C THR A 573 16.48 17.40 -19.13
N VAL A 574 15.98 18.34 -18.34
CA VAL A 574 16.72 19.54 -17.95
C VAL A 574 16.94 19.52 -16.43
N ARG A 575 18.21 19.61 -16.01
CA ARG A 575 18.65 19.53 -14.61
C ARG A 575 19.59 20.69 -14.25
N SER A 576 19.75 20.95 -12.96
CA SER A 576 20.74 21.88 -12.41
C SER A 576 22.15 21.23 -12.36
N PRO A 577 23.21 21.99 -12.06
CA PRO A 577 24.54 21.42 -11.78
C PRO A 577 24.60 20.49 -10.57
N SER A 578 23.64 20.59 -9.63
CA SER A 578 23.42 19.65 -8.51
C SER A 578 22.63 18.40 -8.92
N GLY A 579 22.13 18.32 -10.15
CA GLY A 579 21.31 17.20 -10.65
C GLY A 579 19.81 17.34 -10.38
N ALA A 580 19.35 18.35 -9.64
CA ALA A 580 17.94 18.60 -9.38
C ALA A 580 17.16 18.89 -10.69
N PRO A 581 15.92 18.40 -10.85
CA PRO A 581 15.12 18.63 -12.05
C PRO A 581 14.65 20.09 -12.16
N ILE A 582 14.66 20.65 -13.37
CA ILE A 582 14.22 22.03 -13.62
C ILE A 582 12.93 22.03 -14.44
N SER A 583 11.81 22.31 -13.77
CA SER A 583 10.48 22.35 -14.36
C SER A 583 10.13 23.69 -15.03
N GLY A 584 9.21 23.67 -15.99
CA GLY A 584 8.75 24.88 -16.69
C GLY A 584 9.80 25.54 -17.60
N VAL A 585 10.84 24.80 -18.02
CA VAL A 585 11.83 25.24 -19.02
C VAL A 585 11.21 25.09 -20.40
N ALA A 586 11.31 26.13 -21.24
CA ALA A 586 10.93 26.03 -22.65
C ALA A 586 12.10 25.46 -23.45
N VAL A 587 11.90 24.28 -24.04
CA VAL A 587 12.90 23.56 -24.85
C VAL A 587 12.47 23.59 -26.31
N THR A 588 13.38 23.90 -27.22
CA THR A 588 13.13 24.01 -28.66
C THR A 588 14.14 23.20 -29.46
N ALA A 589 13.69 22.53 -30.52
CA ALA A 589 14.53 21.75 -31.43
C ALA A 589 13.84 21.61 -32.79
N GLY A 590 14.56 21.74 -33.90
CA GLY A 590 14.06 21.42 -35.25
C GLY A 590 12.78 22.14 -35.71
N GLY A 591 12.41 23.26 -35.07
CA GLY A 591 11.14 23.97 -35.29
C GLY A 591 9.99 23.55 -34.36
N GLY A 592 10.16 22.48 -33.57
CA GLY A 592 9.26 22.09 -32.48
C GLY A 592 9.62 22.73 -31.13
N MET A 593 8.69 22.65 -30.18
CA MET A 593 8.84 23.14 -28.80
C MET A 593 8.14 22.20 -27.81
N ALA A 594 8.71 22.07 -26.61
CA ALA A 594 8.10 21.44 -25.45
C ALA A 594 8.41 22.26 -24.17
N THR A 595 7.73 21.93 -23.07
CA THR A 595 7.99 22.48 -21.75
C THR A 595 8.28 21.36 -20.76
N THR A 596 9.27 21.51 -19.87
CA THR A 596 9.63 20.45 -18.92
C THR A 596 8.59 20.23 -17.82
N GLY A 597 8.37 18.95 -17.49
CA GLY A 597 7.57 18.50 -16.34
C GLY A 597 8.23 18.80 -14.99
N GLN A 598 7.57 18.41 -13.88
CA GLN A 598 8.13 18.59 -12.53
C GLN A 598 9.38 17.73 -12.26
N ASP A 599 9.49 16.62 -12.99
CA ASP A 599 10.64 15.73 -13.11
C ASP A 599 11.75 16.26 -14.06
N GLY A 600 11.55 17.45 -14.64
CA GLY A 600 12.44 18.03 -15.63
C GLY A 600 12.40 17.34 -17.01
N ARG A 601 11.54 16.34 -17.24
CA ARG A 601 11.45 15.61 -18.53
C ARG A 601 10.74 16.43 -19.60
N PHE A 602 11.13 16.27 -20.86
CA PHE A 602 10.45 16.82 -22.04
C PHE A 602 10.43 15.83 -23.21
N ALA A 603 9.49 16.03 -24.15
CA ALA A 603 9.47 15.36 -25.45
C ALA A 603 8.99 16.33 -26.53
N ILE A 604 9.84 16.57 -27.54
CA ILE A 604 9.50 17.33 -28.75
C ILE A 604 9.25 16.30 -29.86
N ARG A 605 8.00 16.18 -30.32
CA ARG A 605 7.56 15.13 -31.26
C ARG A 605 7.46 15.61 -32.70
N ASN A 606 7.47 14.67 -33.64
CA ASN A 606 7.29 14.88 -35.08
C ASN A 606 8.38 15.77 -35.73
N LEU A 607 9.63 15.67 -35.26
CA LEU A 607 10.76 16.37 -35.84
C LEU A 607 11.23 15.63 -37.11
N PRO A 608 11.36 16.31 -38.27
CA PRO A 608 11.90 15.69 -39.48
C PRO A 608 13.30 15.12 -39.27
N PHE A 609 13.63 14.02 -39.94
CA PHE A 609 14.97 13.44 -39.85
C PHE A 609 16.05 14.44 -40.30
N ALA A 610 17.00 14.72 -39.40
CA ALA A 610 18.07 15.68 -39.61
C ALA A 610 19.20 15.45 -38.60
N ASP A 611 20.44 15.63 -39.06
CA ASP A 611 21.66 15.55 -38.23
C ASP A 611 21.95 16.91 -37.58
N GLY A 612 22.50 16.92 -36.36
CA GLY A 612 22.96 18.13 -35.67
C GLY A 612 21.87 19.14 -35.31
N VAL A 613 20.65 18.67 -35.03
CA VAL A 613 19.52 19.53 -34.62
C VAL A 613 19.83 20.14 -33.26
N GLU A 614 19.99 21.46 -33.22
CA GLU A 614 20.23 22.20 -31.97
C GLU A 614 19.01 22.10 -31.04
N VAL A 615 19.23 21.66 -29.81
CA VAL A 615 18.23 21.53 -28.74
C VAL A 615 18.52 22.62 -27.70
N THR A 616 17.73 23.68 -27.71
CA THR A 616 17.93 24.87 -26.88
C THR A 616 16.91 24.95 -25.75
N ALA A 617 17.39 24.96 -24.50
CA ALA A 617 16.62 25.13 -23.28
C ALA A 617 16.72 26.57 -22.74
N THR A 618 15.56 27.18 -22.46
CA THR A 618 15.44 28.57 -22.00
C THR A 618 14.52 28.71 -20.80
N ARG A 619 14.95 29.49 -19.79
CA ARG A 619 14.18 29.86 -18.60
C ARG A 619 14.75 31.17 -18.04
N ASN A 620 13.89 32.10 -17.67
CA ASN A 620 14.33 33.34 -17.00
C ASN A 620 15.06 33.01 -15.69
N GLY A 621 16.16 33.73 -15.41
CA GLY A 621 17.00 33.48 -14.24
C GLY A 621 18.08 32.40 -14.44
N TYR A 622 18.10 31.70 -15.57
CA TYR A 622 19.11 30.70 -15.92
C TYR A 622 19.86 31.08 -17.20
N ALA A 623 21.10 30.60 -17.32
CA ALA A 623 21.82 30.66 -18.59
C ALA A 623 21.16 29.70 -19.59
N THR A 624 21.11 30.10 -20.87
CA THR A 624 20.63 29.23 -21.95
C THR A 624 21.55 28.02 -22.05
N ALA A 625 20.97 26.81 -22.09
CA ALA A 625 21.70 25.57 -22.33
C ALA A 625 21.37 25.02 -23.72
N THR A 626 22.37 24.53 -24.42
CA THR A 626 22.27 24.03 -25.80
C THR A 626 22.91 22.66 -25.91
N GLY A 627 22.21 21.72 -26.55
CA GLY A 627 22.75 20.43 -26.98
C GLY A 627 22.47 20.20 -28.47
N THR A 628 22.82 19.03 -28.98
CA THR A 628 22.56 18.63 -30.38
C THR A 628 22.01 17.22 -30.43
N ALA A 629 20.97 17.00 -31.25
CA ALA A 629 20.36 15.69 -31.51
C ALA A 629 20.50 15.30 -32.98
N ASP A 630 20.80 14.03 -33.25
CA ASP A 630 20.77 13.45 -34.60
C ASP A 630 19.44 12.71 -34.78
N VAL A 631 18.41 13.43 -35.24
CA VAL A 631 17.05 12.89 -35.41
C VAL A 631 17.06 11.93 -36.61
N ARG A 632 17.08 10.62 -36.35
CA ARG A 632 17.22 9.56 -37.36
C ARG A 632 16.26 8.40 -37.07
N PRO A 633 15.90 7.59 -38.08
CA PRO A 633 15.17 6.34 -37.84
C PRO A 633 16.06 5.31 -37.12
N GLY A 634 15.50 4.68 -36.09
CA GLY A 634 16.09 3.60 -35.32
C GLY A 634 15.48 3.56 -33.93
N ASN A 635 15.66 4.64 -33.18
CA ASN A 635 15.09 4.92 -31.86
C ASN A 635 14.88 6.45 -31.73
N VAL A 636 14.27 6.92 -30.64
CA VAL A 636 14.28 8.35 -30.26
C VAL A 636 15.71 8.86 -30.01
N THR A 637 15.87 10.18 -29.88
CA THR A 637 17.13 10.75 -29.37
C THR A 637 16.90 11.42 -28.04
N THR A 638 17.48 10.86 -26.98
CA THR A 638 17.43 11.42 -25.62
C THR A 638 18.55 12.43 -25.38
N VAL A 639 18.20 13.64 -24.92
CA VAL A 639 19.16 14.73 -24.66
C VAL A 639 19.04 15.24 -23.22
N HIS A 640 20.17 15.24 -22.50
CA HIS A 640 20.27 15.79 -21.15
C HIS A 640 20.93 17.18 -21.18
N LEU A 641 20.25 18.19 -20.63
CA LEU A 641 20.74 19.58 -20.58
C LEU A 641 20.91 20.05 -19.14
N THR A 642 22.09 20.59 -18.83
CA THR A 642 22.37 21.23 -17.53
C THR A 642 22.22 22.74 -17.65
N MET A 643 21.27 23.34 -16.92
CA MET A 643 21.12 24.80 -16.87
C MET A 643 21.70 25.37 -15.58
N THR A 644 22.78 26.14 -15.71
CA THR A 644 23.33 26.92 -14.59
C THR A 644 22.47 28.16 -14.34
N SER A 645 22.04 28.36 -13.09
CA SER A 645 21.33 29.58 -12.68
C SER A 645 22.26 30.80 -12.77
N THR A 646 21.71 31.96 -13.15
CA THR A 646 22.44 33.24 -13.18
C THR A 646 22.37 34.01 -11.86
N SER A 647 21.65 33.47 -10.87
CA SER A 647 21.61 34.02 -9.51
C SER A 647 22.71 33.42 -8.62
N THR A 648 23.13 34.17 -7.61
CA THR A 648 23.95 33.66 -6.49
C THR A 648 23.11 33.41 -5.22
N VAL A 649 21.80 33.59 -5.31
CA VAL A 649 20.84 33.49 -4.21
C VAL A 649 19.57 32.76 -4.63
N GLY A 650 18.94 32.07 -3.69
CA GLY A 650 17.60 31.51 -3.79
C GLY A 650 16.63 32.18 -2.81
N SER A 651 15.64 31.42 -2.38
CA SER A 651 14.70 31.81 -1.33
C SER A 651 14.27 30.61 -0.50
N ILE A 652 13.85 30.84 0.75
CA ILE A 652 13.16 29.83 1.57
C ILE A 652 11.71 30.27 1.76
N THR A 653 10.77 29.44 1.32
CA THR A 653 9.33 29.60 1.55
C THR A 653 8.84 28.68 2.66
N GLY A 654 7.66 28.94 3.21
CA GLY A 654 7.01 28.03 4.14
C GLY A 654 5.84 28.71 4.84
N ARG A 655 5.35 28.10 5.93
CA ARG A 655 4.27 28.66 6.77
C ARG A 655 4.66 28.68 8.25
N VAL A 656 4.27 29.74 8.95
CA VAL A 656 4.25 29.81 10.41
C VAL A 656 2.80 29.69 10.88
N LEU A 657 2.55 28.72 11.74
CA LEU A 657 1.24 28.38 12.28
C LEU A 657 1.29 28.40 13.82
N ASP A 658 0.13 28.58 14.45
CA ASP A 658 -0.02 28.38 15.90
C ASP A 658 -0.22 26.89 16.27
N GLN A 659 -0.34 26.60 17.57
CA GLN A 659 -0.56 25.26 18.09
C GLN A 659 -1.87 24.60 17.65
N ALA A 660 -2.81 25.33 17.05
CA ALA A 660 -4.06 24.82 16.47
C ALA A 660 -3.99 24.70 14.94
N ALA A 661 -2.79 24.77 14.36
CA ALA A 661 -2.51 24.83 12.92
C ALA A 661 -3.17 26.02 12.18
N ARG A 662 -3.49 27.10 12.89
CA ARG A 662 -4.02 28.34 12.28
C ARG A 662 -2.87 29.23 11.81
N PRO A 663 -3.03 29.96 10.69
CA PRO A 663 -2.14 31.05 10.30
C PRO A 663 -1.71 31.95 11.46
N LEU A 664 -0.40 32.09 11.67
CA LEU A 664 0.16 33.00 12.67
C LEU A 664 0.89 34.16 11.97
N PRO A 665 0.20 35.26 11.63
CA PRO A 665 0.81 36.43 10.97
C PRO A 665 1.73 37.21 11.92
N GLY A 666 2.72 37.91 11.36
CA GLY A 666 3.63 38.77 12.13
C GLY A 666 4.75 38.03 12.87
N ALA A 667 4.86 36.71 12.73
CA ALA A 667 5.97 35.95 13.26
C ALA A 667 7.25 36.27 12.49
N ALA A 668 8.32 36.58 13.21
CA ALA A 668 9.64 36.80 12.64
C ALA A 668 10.27 35.45 12.28
N VAL A 669 10.79 35.35 11.05
CA VAL A 669 11.49 34.16 10.55
C VAL A 669 12.91 34.56 10.16
N THR A 670 13.91 33.86 10.69
CA THR A 670 15.33 34.06 10.42
C THR A 670 15.92 32.82 9.76
N VAL A 671 16.76 33.02 8.75
CA VAL A 671 17.61 31.98 8.15
C VAL A 671 19.02 32.19 8.68
N GLU A 672 19.62 31.16 9.26
CA GLU A 672 20.82 31.22 10.10
C GLU A 672 21.85 30.17 9.66
N ASP A 673 23.11 30.59 9.54
CA ASP A 673 24.29 29.73 9.32
C ASP A 673 25.23 29.90 10.51
N GLY A 674 25.26 28.90 11.40
CA GLY A 674 25.79 29.06 12.76
C GLY A 674 25.10 30.23 13.48
N ASP A 675 25.89 31.18 13.98
CA ASP A 675 25.40 32.40 14.62
C ASP A 675 25.07 33.54 13.62
N GLN A 676 25.27 33.34 12.30
CA GLN A 676 25.10 34.38 11.28
C GLN A 676 23.70 34.33 10.64
N THR A 677 22.87 35.35 10.86
CA THR A 677 21.63 35.53 10.09
C THR A 677 21.94 35.88 8.63
N LEU A 678 21.48 35.05 7.69
CA LEU A 678 21.62 35.24 6.25
C LEU A 678 20.47 36.05 5.63
N ALA A 679 19.24 35.79 6.08
CA ALA A 679 18.04 36.45 5.60
C ALA A 679 16.96 36.49 6.69
N THR A 680 15.99 37.39 6.53
CA THR A 680 14.83 37.49 7.42
C THR A 680 13.54 37.62 6.62
N ALA A 681 12.44 37.17 7.22
CA ALA A 681 11.09 37.30 6.68
C ALA A 681 10.08 37.52 7.82
N THR A 682 8.84 37.80 7.46
CA THR A 682 7.71 37.88 8.39
C THR A 682 6.52 37.17 7.79
N SER A 683 5.79 36.38 8.59
CA SER A 683 4.62 35.64 8.09
C SER A 683 3.45 36.57 7.75
N GLY A 684 2.85 36.33 6.58
CA GLY A 684 1.65 37.01 6.09
C GLY A 684 0.36 36.52 6.73
N ALA A 685 -0.77 37.04 6.25
CA ALA A 685 -2.11 36.79 6.81
C ALA A 685 -2.57 35.32 6.76
N ASP A 686 -2.02 34.52 5.84
CA ASP A 686 -2.26 33.07 5.74
C ASP A 686 -1.13 32.24 6.39
N GLY A 687 -0.23 32.89 7.11
CA GLY A 687 0.94 32.29 7.75
C GLY A 687 2.13 32.10 6.81
N ALA A 688 1.98 32.30 5.50
CA ALA A 688 3.07 32.09 4.55
C ALA A 688 4.18 33.13 4.72
N PHE A 689 5.44 32.71 4.55
CA PHE A 689 6.60 33.60 4.51
C PHE A 689 7.45 33.30 3.28
N THR A 690 8.32 34.26 2.92
CA THR A 690 9.38 34.05 1.94
C THR A 690 10.61 34.84 2.41
N ALA A 691 11.66 34.12 2.79
CA ALA A 691 12.98 34.69 2.97
C ALA A 691 13.63 34.76 1.59
N GLU A 692 13.60 35.94 0.97
CA GLU A 692 14.24 36.19 -0.33
C GLU A 692 15.75 36.41 -0.18
N ASN A 693 16.48 36.23 -1.30
CA ASN A 693 17.91 36.53 -1.42
C ASN A 693 18.82 35.74 -0.45
N VAL A 694 18.39 34.54 -0.04
CA VAL A 694 19.21 33.63 0.76
C VAL A 694 20.38 33.13 -0.12
N PRO A 695 21.64 33.21 0.34
CA PRO A 695 22.78 32.63 -0.39
C PRO A 695 22.58 31.15 -0.75
N VAL A 696 23.24 30.69 -1.81
CA VAL A 696 23.31 29.26 -2.12
C VAL A 696 24.18 28.54 -1.08
N GLY A 697 23.67 27.45 -0.53
CA GLY A 697 24.36 26.64 0.46
C GLY A 697 23.49 25.54 1.06
N GLU A 698 24.06 24.81 2.01
CA GLU A 698 23.45 23.63 2.63
C GLU A 698 23.48 23.70 4.15
N GLY A 699 22.60 22.96 4.82
CA GLY A 699 22.64 22.78 6.26
C GLY A 699 22.05 23.92 7.10
N TYR A 700 21.53 24.99 6.48
CA TYR A 700 21.06 26.18 7.18
C TYR A 700 19.95 25.89 8.21
N THR A 701 19.88 26.73 9.23
CA THR A 701 18.84 26.69 10.26
C THR A 701 17.78 27.75 9.97
N LEU A 702 16.52 27.31 9.91
CA LEU A 702 15.37 28.19 9.87
C LEU A 702 14.78 28.31 11.29
N ARG A 703 14.60 29.54 11.78
CA ARG A 703 14.07 29.82 13.12
C ARG A 703 12.88 30.77 13.03
N ALA A 704 11.75 30.40 13.62
CA ALA A 704 10.54 31.22 13.68
C ALA A 704 10.17 31.57 15.13
N ALA A 705 9.80 32.82 15.38
CA ALA A 705 9.44 33.33 16.71
C ALA A 705 8.30 34.38 16.63
N ALA A 706 7.44 34.42 17.65
CA ALA A 706 6.38 35.40 17.81
C ALA A 706 6.10 35.66 19.30
N ASP A 707 5.65 36.86 19.65
CA ASP A 707 5.37 37.22 21.04
C ASP A 707 4.29 36.31 21.66
N GLY A 708 4.57 35.80 22.86
CA GLY A 708 3.69 34.85 23.56
C GLY A 708 3.86 33.38 23.15
N PHE A 709 4.72 33.05 22.18
CA PHE A 709 4.99 31.68 21.73
C PHE A 709 6.46 31.27 21.96
N GLY A 710 6.68 29.97 22.19
CA GLY A 710 8.01 29.38 22.12
C GLY A 710 8.51 29.32 20.67
N ALA A 711 9.74 29.78 20.44
CA ALA A 711 10.35 29.76 19.11
C ALA A 711 10.60 28.33 18.61
N LYS A 712 10.46 28.11 17.30
CA LYS A 712 10.66 26.81 16.65
C LYS A 712 11.83 26.89 15.65
N THR A 713 12.72 25.91 15.69
CA THR A 713 13.81 25.73 14.72
C THR A 713 13.60 24.52 13.82
N ARG A 714 14.20 24.56 12.63
CA ARG A 714 14.33 23.47 11.65
C ARG A 714 15.70 23.58 10.99
N THR A 715 16.55 22.58 11.17
CA THR A 715 17.92 22.53 10.63
C THR A 715 17.97 21.75 9.31
N GLY A 716 19.08 21.84 8.56
CA GLY A 716 19.26 21.06 7.34
C GLY A 716 18.58 21.66 6.10
N MET A 717 18.34 22.98 6.08
CA MET A 717 17.77 23.66 4.92
C MET A 717 18.83 23.91 3.85
N ASN A 718 18.62 23.39 2.64
CA ASN A 718 19.50 23.63 1.48
C ASN A 718 18.82 24.62 0.51
N VAL A 719 19.60 25.52 -0.09
CA VAL A 719 19.10 26.60 -0.97
C VAL A 719 19.87 26.60 -2.28
N GLU A 720 19.13 26.53 -3.40
CA GLU A 720 19.70 26.61 -4.75
C GLU A 720 19.42 27.98 -5.41
N ALA A 721 20.20 28.33 -6.42
CA ALA A 721 20.14 29.63 -7.07
C ALA A 721 18.86 29.81 -7.91
N ALA A 722 18.12 30.90 -7.64
CA ALA A 722 16.84 31.27 -8.27
C ALA A 722 15.68 30.26 -8.05
N THR A 723 15.78 29.38 -7.05
CA THR A 723 14.68 28.50 -6.63
C THR A 723 14.03 28.99 -5.32
N ALA A 724 12.95 28.32 -4.92
CA ALA A 724 12.32 28.47 -3.61
C ALA A 724 12.34 27.11 -2.90
N THR A 725 13.10 27.01 -1.83
CA THR A 725 13.11 25.82 -0.96
C THR A 725 11.90 25.89 -0.03
N ASP A 726 10.99 24.92 -0.10
CA ASP A 726 9.90 24.83 0.86
C ASP A 726 10.38 24.22 2.19
N ALA A 727 10.34 25.02 3.25
CA ALA A 727 10.57 24.59 4.62
C ALA A 727 9.34 23.95 5.27
N GLY A 728 8.19 23.96 4.61
CA GLY A 728 6.92 23.46 5.12
C GLY A 728 6.37 24.31 6.26
N SER A 729 5.71 23.66 7.23
CA SER A 729 5.02 24.35 8.34
C SER A 729 5.78 24.27 9.66
N LEU A 730 6.08 25.43 10.24
CA LEU A 730 6.58 25.59 11.61
C LEU A 730 5.42 25.92 12.55
N LEU A 731 5.17 25.06 13.54
CA LEU A 731 4.18 25.30 14.58
C LEU A 731 4.85 25.93 15.80
N LEU A 732 4.33 27.10 16.19
CA LEU A 732 4.69 27.84 17.38
C LEU A 732 3.66 27.57 18.47
N VAL A 733 4.12 27.30 19.68
CA VAL A 733 3.27 26.85 20.80
C VAL A 733 3.35 27.83 21.96
N ARG A 734 2.21 28.24 22.52
CA ARG A 734 2.18 29.05 23.75
C ARG A 734 2.70 28.24 24.94
N PRO A 735 3.31 28.87 25.96
CA PRO A 735 3.69 28.20 27.22
C PRO A 735 2.53 27.58 28.02
N MET A 736 1.28 27.81 27.62
CA MET A 736 0.07 27.22 28.20
C MET A 736 -0.71 26.48 27.11
N PRO A 737 -1.08 25.20 27.33
CA PRO A 737 -2.05 24.51 26.48
C PRO A 737 -3.49 24.92 26.83
N ASP A 738 -4.39 24.88 25.85
CA ASP A 738 -5.83 24.99 26.14
C ASP A 738 -6.36 23.56 26.41
N TYR A 739 -6.72 23.23 27.65
CA TYR A 739 -7.36 21.94 27.96
C TYR A 739 -8.81 21.94 27.45
N VAL A 740 -9.12 21.02 26.52
CA VAL A 740 -10.42 20.93 25.81
C VAL A 740 -11.27 19.74 26.26
N ALA A 741 -10.68 18.78 26.98
CA ALA A 741 -11.39 17.78 27.77
C ALA A 741 -10.55 17.40 29.01
N VAL A 742 -11.22 17.18 30.14
CA VAL A 742 -10.65 16.71 31.40
C VAL A 742 -11.69 15.81 32.05
N HIS A 743 -11.31 14.59 32.43
CA HIS A 743 -12.18 13.62 33.10
C HIS A 743 -11.45 12.99 34.28
N ASP A 744 -11.75 13.48 35.49
CA ASP A 744 -11.34 12.89 36.77
C ASP A 744 -12.36 11.86 37.31
N PHE A 745 -13.57 11.84 36.76
CA PHE A 745 -14.69 10.95 37.13
C PHE A 745 -15.21 11.08 38.57
N GLU A 746 -14.70 12.03 39.37
CA GLU A 746 -15.03 12.17 40.81
C GLU A 746 -16.47 12.62 41.07
N HIS A 747 -17.06 13.37 40.14
CA HIS A 747 -18.47 13.78 40.19
C HIS A 747 -19.45 12.67 39.78
N LEU A 748 -18.97 11.57 39.17
CA LEU A 748 -19.83 10.51 38.69
C LEU A 748 -20.24 9.52 39.79
N PRO A 749 -21.49 9.02 39.78
CA PRO A 749 -21.91 7.94 40.66
C PRO A 749 -21.27 6.61 40.25
N THR A 750 -20.99 5.74 41.22
CA THR A 750 -20.46 4.39 40.97
C THR A 750 -21.49 3.46 40.30
N GLY A 751 -21.00 2.52 39.50
CA GLY A 751 -21.80 1.57 38.73
C GLY A 751 -21.76 1.81 37.21
N PRO A 752 -22.65 1.17 36.44
CA PRO A 752 -22.57 1.13 34.98
C PRO A 752 -22.61 2.51 34.32
N LEU A 753 -21.59 2.84 33.54
CA LEU A 753 -21.52 4.07 32.76
C LEU A 753 -22.20 3.85 31.40
N SER A 754 -23.11 4.74 31.02
CA SER A 754 -23.87 4.65 29.76
C SER A 754 -23.60 5.81 28.78
N GLY A 755 -22.69 6.71 29.14
CA GLY A 755 -22.42 7.98 28.47
C GLY A 755 -22.60 9.16 29.43
N GLY A 756 -21.99 10.29 29.10
CA GLY A 756 -21.95 11.50 29.93
C GLY A 756 -20.75 12.37 29.55
N ASP A 757 -20.77 13.67 29.88
CA ASP A 757 -19.60 14.58 29.78
C ASP A 757 -18.88 14.63 28.41
N GLY A 758 -19.58 14.28 27.32
CA GLY A 758 -19.02 14.19 25.96
C GLY A 758 -18.42 12.81 25.61
N LEU A 759 -18.33 11.90 26.59
CA LEU A 759 -17.92 10.51 26.42
C LEU A 759 -19.06 9.65 25.85
N VAL A 760 -18.75 8.92 24.79
CA VAL A 760 -19.61 7.91 24.17
C VAL A 760 -19.09 6.52 24.55
N VAL A 761 -19.96 5.73 25.18
CA VAL A 761 -19.64 4.43 25.78
C VAL A 761 -20.27 3.29 24.98
N SER A 762 -19.56 2.17 24.86
CA SER A 762 -20.15 0.89 24.44
C SER A 762 -19.72 -0.23 25.38
N GLY A 763 -20.70 -0.87 26.02
CA GLY A 763 -20.50 -2.07 26.84
C GLY A 763 -20.80 -3.39 26.11
N ALA A 764 -20.99 -3.37 24.79
CA ALA A 764 -21.53 -4.52 24.05
C ALA A 764 -20.68 -5.81 24.19
N GLY A 765 -19.36 -5.65 24.28
CA GLY A 765 -18.38 -6.73 24.49
C GLY A 765 -18.18 -7.19 25.94
N GLY A 766 -18.84 -6.56 26.92
CA GLY A 766 -18.67 -6.87 28.34
C GLY A 766 -19.38 -5.85 29.24
N GLY A 767 -18.65 -4.84 29.71
CA GLY A 767 -19.18 -3.76 30.54
C GLY A 767 -18.21 -2.57 30.65
N VAL A 768 -18.77 -1.41 31.01
CA VAL A 768 -18.04 -0.18 31.35
C VAL A 768 -18.73 0.44 32.57
N GLU A 769 -17.97 0.74 33.62
CA GLU A 769 -18.52 1.15 34.93
C GLU A 769 -17.58 2.09 35.69
N VAL A 770 -18.12 2.98 36.50
CA VAL A 770 -17.36 3.82 37.43
C VAL A 770 -17.15 3.04 38.73
N VAL A 771 -15.89 2.87 39.13
CA VAL A 771 -15.48 2.15 40.35
C VAL A 771 -14.84 3.10 41.35
N GLU A 772 -14.99 2.80 42.65
CA GLU A 772 -14.39 3.56 43.76
C GLU A 772 -13.14 2.79 44.25
N THR A 773 -12.00 3.48 44.37
CA THR A 773 -10.71 2.88 44.70
C THR A 773 -9.99 3.64 45.81
N THR A 774 -8.78 3.19 46.19
CA THR A 774 -7.91 3.92 47.13
C THR A 774 -7.31 5.22 46.58
N ARG A 775 -7.56 5.55 45.30
CA ARG A 775 -7.16 6.83 44.67
C ARG A 775 -8.31 7.82 44.51
N GLY A 776 -9.56 7.38 44.65
CA GLY A 776 -10.74 8.07 44.14
C GLY A 776 -11.50 7.20 43.13
N ARG A 777 -12.30 7.81 42.26
CA ARG A 777 -13.09 7.12 41.23
C ARG A 777 -12.37 7.03 39.90
N ASN A 778 -12.57 5.92 39.20
CA ASN A 778 -12.06 5.72 37.84
C ASN A 778 -13.07 4.94 36.99
N VAL A 779 -12.90 4.92 35.67
CA VAL A 779 -13.72 4.11 34.76
C VAL A 779 -13.03 2.78 34.48
N ARG A 780 -13.73 1.67 34.71
CA ARG A 780 -13.29 0.31 34.42
C ARG A 780 -13.95 -0.20 33.13
N LEU A 781 -13.14 -0.61 32.16
CA LEU A 781 -13.58 -1.23 30.92
C LEU A 781 -13.26 -2.73 30.99
N THR A 782 -14.28 -3.59 30.87
CA THR A 782 -14.11 -5.04 30.93
C THR A 782 -14.67 -5.70 29.68
N ARG A 783 -13.92 -6.63 29.07
CA ARG A 783 -14.31 -7.36 27.86
C ARG A 783 -14.31 -8.87 28.07
N THR A 784 -15.48 -9.48 27.87
CA THR A 784 -15.77 -10.89 28.16
C THR A 784 -16.42 -11.64 27.00
N ARG A 785 -16.66 -10.99 25.85
CA ARG A 785 -17.36 -11.57 24.69
C ARG A 785 -16.59 -11.35 23.39
N ASN A 786 -16.58 -12.37 22.52
CA ASN A 786 -16.10 -12.26 21.14
C ASN A 786 -17.18 -11.68 20.19
N SER A 787 -17.87 -10.63 20.63
CA SER A 787 -18.91 -9.95 19.85
C SER A 787 -19.12 -8.53 20.39
N GLY A 788 -19.51 -7.60 19.51
CA GLY A 788 -19.55 -6.17 19.84
C GLY A 788 -18.18 -5.59 20.22
N VAL A 789 -18.18 -4.35 20.68
CA VAL A 789 -17.00 -3.61 21.19
C VAL A 789 -17.19 -3.32 22.68
N THR A 790 -16.09 -3.26 23.44
CA THR A 790 -16.06 -2.55 24.73
C THR A 790 -15.24 -1.29 24.51
N SER A 791 -15.81 -0.10 24.71
CA SER A 791 -15.14 1.17 24.42
C SER A 791 -15.59 2.35 25.27
N LEU A 792 -14.66 3.25 25.53
CA LEU A 792 -14.87 4.63 25.99
C LEU A 792 -14.23 5.55 24.93
N THR A 793 -15.01 6.47 24.38
CA THR A 793 -14.58 7.30 23.23
C THR A 793 -15.04 8.75 23.39
N GLN A 794 -14.31 9.70 22.82
CA GLN A 794 -14.76 11.10 22.71
C GLN A 794 -14.40 11.66 21.32
N ALA A 795 -15.34 12.42 20.76
CA ALA A 795 -15.20 13.07 19.46
C ALA A 795 -14.63 14.50 19.59
N PHE A 796 -13.83 14.90 18.60
CA PHE A 796 -13.08 16.15 18.54
C PHE A 796 -13.05 16.69 17.10
N ALA A 797 -12.38 17.83 16.90
CA ALA A 797 -12.09 18.39 15.57
C ALA A 797 -10.77 19.19 15.61
N LEU A 798 -9.74 18.63 16.26
CA LEU A 798 -8.50 19.33 16.60
C LEU A 798 -7.43 19.16 15.50
N LYS A 799 -6.54 20.15 15.39
CA LYS A 799 -5.41 20.16 14.44
C LYS A 799 -4.16 20.76 15.08
N GLY A 800 -3.00 20.53 14.48
CA GLY A 800 -1.74 21.11 14.96
C GLY A 800 -1.14 20.30 16.10
N ILE A 801 -0.76 20.97 17.18
CA ILE A 801 -0.21 20.31 18.37
C ILE A 801 -1.35 19.92 19.31
N VAL A 802 -1.56 18.62 19.49
CA VAL A 802 -2.61 18.06 20.37
C VAL A 802 -1.95 17.08 21.34
N THR A 803 -2.15 17.27 22.63
CA THR A 803 -1.70 16.31 23.65
C THR A 803 -2.88 15.50 24.16
N VAL A 804 -2.71 14.18 24.25
CA VAL A 804 -3.68 13.23 24.82
C VAL A 804 -3.02 12.49 25.98
N GLU A 805 -3.62 12.58 27.17
CA GLU A 805 -3.06 12.10 28.42
C GLU A 805 -4.07 11.23 29.18
N THR A 806 -3.60 10.23 29.94
CA THR A 806 -4.43 9.43 30.84
C THR A 806 -3.58 8.70 31.88
N ASN A 807 -4.16 8.43 33.05
CA ASN A 807 -3.70 7.36 33.93
C ASN A 807 -4.36 6.03 33.48
N VAL A 808 -3.57 4.98 33.27
CA VAL A 808 -4.07 3.65 32.88
C VAL A 808 -3.45 2.52 33.69
N MET A 809 -4.25 1.48 33.99
CA MET A 809 -3.87 0.32 34.80
C MET A 809 -4.57 -0.96 34.31
N SER A 810 -3.99 -2.11 34.61
CA SER A 810 -4.63 -3.43 34.47
C SER A 810 -4.44 -4.19 35.78
N GLU A 811 -5.50 -4.61 36.45
CA GLU A 811 -5.39 -5.36 37.71
C GLU A 811 -4.85 -6.78 37.52
N GLN A 812 -5.02 -7.34 36.32
CA GLN A 812 -4.75 -8.75 36.04
C GLN A 812 -3.51 -8.91 35.14
N PRO A 813 -2.63 -9.90 35.41
CA PRO A 813 -1.63 -10.33 34.44
C PRO A 813 -2.31 -11.00 33.25
N TYR A 814 -1.69 -10.91 32.08
CA TYR A 814 -2.08 -11.72 30.94
C TYR A 814 -1.87 -13.23 31.25
N THR A 815 -2.85 -14.05 30.84
CA THR A 815 -2.84 -15.49 31.12
C THR A 815 -2.70 -16.33 29.85
N SER A 816 -3.56 -16.11 28.85
CA SER A 816 -3.49 -16.77 27.54
C SER A 816 -4.40 -16.10 26.50
N GLY A 817 -4.17 -16.39 25.21
CA GLY A 817 -5.06 -16.00 24.11
C GLY A 817 -4.76 -14.62 23.50
N ASN A 818 -5.80 -14.01 22.94
CA ASN A 818 -5.73 -12.66 22.39
C ASN A 818 -6.04 -11.62 23.47
N HIS A 819 -5.20 -10.60 23.55
CA HIS A 819 -5.29 -9.52 24.53
C HIS A 819 -4.71 -8.25 23.91
N TRP A 820 -5.56 -7.27 23.65
CA TRP A 820 -5.18 -5.99 23.08
C TRP A 820 -6.18 -4.93 23.51
N TRP A 821 -5.72 -3.98 24.31
CA TRP A 821 -6.49 -2.83 24.78
C TRP A 821 -5.89 -1.55 24.23
N SER A 822 -6.66 -0.80 23.46
CA SER A 822 -6.30 0.51 22.90
C SER A 822 -6.21 1.57 24.01
N ILE A 823 -5.06 2.25 24.15
CA ILE A 823 -4.77 3.15 25.29
C ILE A 823 -3.90 4.40 24.95
N PRO A 824 -4.33 5.33 24.09
CA PRO A 824 -5.49 5.30 23.21
C PRO A 824 -5.12 4.93 21.77
N TYR A 825 -6.15 4.79 20.93
CA TYR A 825 -6.05 4.99 19.49
C TYR A 825 -6.59 6.39 19.20
N VAL A 826 -5.87 7.14 18.36
CA VAL A 826 -6.27 8.48 17.93
C VAL A 826 -6.57 8.42 16.44
N LYS A 827 -7.75 8.89 16.02
CA LYS A 827 -8.28 8.72 14.66
C LYS A 827 -8.68 10.04 14.01
N ASP A 828 -8.64 10.04 12.68
CA ASP A 828 -9.14 11.13 11.83
C ASP A 828 -10.62 10.93 11.41
N ALA A 829 -11.11 11.83 10.56
CA ALA A 829 -12.50 11.88 10.10
C ALA A 829 -12.89 10.71 9.18
N SER A 830 -11.92 9.95 8.66
CA SER A 830 -12.14 8.70 7.91
C SER A 830 -12.14 7.46 8.81
N GLY A 831 -11.78 7.62 10.09
CA GLY A 831 -11.63 6.53 11.05
C GLY A 831 -10.27 5.83 11.01
N LEU A 832 -9.32 6.31 10.19
CA LEU A 832 -7.95 5.80 10.15
C LEU A 832 -7.20 6.20 11.43
N ASN A 833 -6.34 5.31 11.92
CA ASN A 833 -5.60 5.53 13.16
C ASN A 833 -4.32 6.36 12.87
N ALA A 834 -4.30 7.61 13.33
CA ALA A 834 -3.12 8.47 13.35
C ALA A 834 -2.05 7.92 14.29
N VAL A 835 -2.47 7.60 15.53
CA VAL A 835 -1.63 7.01 16.58
C VAL A 835 -2.33 5.77 17.13
N SER A 836 -1.55 4.76 17.51
CA SER A 836 -2.06 3.50 18.06
C SER A 836 -1.18 3.04 19.21
N LEU A 837 -1.65 3.22 20.45
CA LEU A 837 -1.08 2.65 21.65
C LEU A 837 -1.90 1.46 22.17
N ALA A 838 -1.23 0.50 22.82
CA ALA A 838 -1.92 -0.62 23.44
C ALA A 838 -1.21 -1.22 24.67
N PHE A 839 -2.02 -1.75 25.58
CA PHE A 839 -1.63 -2.77 26.55
C PHE A 839 -1.92 -4.15 25.95
N THR A 840 -0.87 -4.95 25.76
CA THR A 840 -0.95 -6.29 25.16
C THR A 840 0.05 -7.22 25.85
N LYS A 841 -0.44 -8.31 26.44
CA LYS A 841 0.40 -9.42 26.94
C LYS A 841 1.52 -8.95 27.89
N ASP A 842 1.14 -8.17 28.91
CA ASP A 842 2.03 -7.54 29.90
C ASP A 842 3.05 -6.53 29.32
N THR A 843 2.86 -6.11 28.06
CA THR A 843 3.68 -5.09 27.38
C THR A 843 2.90 -3.85 26.97
N ILE A 844 3.60 -2.71 26.99
CA ILE A 844 3.15 -1.43 26.44
C ILE A 844 3.70 -1.33 25.01
N VAL A 845 2.81 -1.14 24.04
CA VAL A 845 3.12 -1.18 22.62
C VAL A 845 2.60 0.08 21.92
N ALA A 846 3.38 0.61 20.98
CA ALA A 846 3.03 1.76 20.16
C ALA A 846 3.41 1.51 18.69
N TYR A 847 2.61 2.03 17.75
CA TYR A 847 3.00 2.08 16.34
C TYR A 847 3.88 3.29 16.06
N ALA A 848 4.97 3.08 15.31
CA ALA A 848 5.82 4.15 14.78
C ALA A 848 5.90 3.97 13.26
N GLY A 849 5.16 4.79 12.51
CA GLY A 849 4.73 4.45 11.16
C GLY A 849 3.80 3.24 11.17
N THR A 850 3.88 2.40 10.15
CA THR A 850 3.16 1.12 10.07
C THR A 850 3.74 0.04 11.01
N THR A 851 4.93 0.26 11.58
CA THR A 851 5.67 -0.74 12.37
C THR A 851 5.35 -0.67 13.87
N THR A 852 4.98 -1.81 14.44
CA THR A 852 4.76 -2.01 15.88
C THR A 852 6.08 -1.98 16.67
N LYS A 853 6.14 -1.26 17.79
CA LYS A 853 7.27 -1.25 18.74
C LYS A 853 6.79 -1.48 20.17
N THR A 854 7.46 -2.36 20.91
CA THR A 854 7.33 -2.45 22.37
C THR A 854 8.10 -1.31 23.01
N VAL A 855 7.42 -0.48 23.82
CA VAL A 855 8.00 0.70 24.49
C VAL A 855 8.18 0.50 26.00
N GLY A 856 7.61 -0.56 26.57
CA GLY A 856 7.79 -0.96 27.97
C GLY A 856 7.06 -2.25 28.33
N ALA A 857 7.16 -2.64 29.59
CA ALA A 857 6.28 -3.62 30.23
C ALA A 857 5.29 -2.88 31.16
N TYR A 858 4.12 -3.46 31.42
CA TYR A 858 3.24 -3.00 32.49
C TYR A 858 3.18 -4.02 33.64
N GLU A 859 2.94 -3.52 34.85
CA GLU A 859 2.90 -4.32 36.07
C GLU A 859 1.43 -4.38 36.55
N PRO A 860 0.86 -5.57 36.82
CA PRO A 860 -0.51 -5.68 37.28
C PRO A 860 -0.76 -4.90 38.58
N GLY A 861 -1.80 -4.06 38.59
CA GLY A 861 -2.12 -3.15 39.70
C GLY A 861 -1.29 -1.86 39.77
N ARG A 862 -0.28 -1.66 38.91
CA ARG A 862 0.45 -0.39 38.81
C ARG A 862 -0.24 0.53 37.79
N TRP A 863 -0.48 1.77 38.21
CA TRP A 863 -0.92 2.86 37.33
C TRP A 863 0.26 3.44 36.56
N TYR A 864 0.05 3.74 35.27
CA TYR A 864 0.99 4.36 34.35
C TYR A 864 0.40 5.67 33.84
N HIS A 865 1.17 6.75 33.85
CA HIS A 865 0.78 7.97 33.13
C HIS A 865 1.23 7.87 31.67
N VAL A 866 0.28 7.94 30.74
CA VAL A 866 0.54 7.86 29.30
C VAL A 866 0.18 9.20 28.68
N ALA A 867 1.16 9.85 28.04
CA ALA A 867 0.95 11.11 27.33
C ALA A 867 1.52 11.04 25.91
N ALA A 868 0.69 11.30 24.90
CA ALA A 868 1.09 11.38 23.50
C ALA A 868 0.94 12.82 23.00
N VAL A 869 2.03 13.42 22.50
CA VAL A 869 2.04 14.78 21.95
C VAL A 869 2.09 14.67 20.42
N LEU A 870 0.98 14.94 19.76
CA LEU A 870 0.80 14.79 18.30
C LEU A 870 1.03 16.14 17.60
N ASP A 871 1.74 16.13 16.47
CA ASP A 871 1.78 17.19 15.46
C ASP A 871 1.06 16.69 14.20
N THR A 872 -0.21 17.09 14.03
CA THR A 872 -1.04 16.65 12.89
C THR A 872 -0.66 17.29 11.56
N VAL A 873 0.24 18.28 11.55
CA VAL A 873 0.72 18.94 10.33
C VAL A 873 1.96 18.22 9.80
N ASN A 874 2.95 17.99 10.66
CA ASN A 874 4.19 17.28 10.30
C ASN A 874 4.08 15.74 10.43
N LYS A 875 2.91 15.21 10.82
CA LYS A 875 2.59 13.77 10.96
C LYS A 875 3.49 13.02 11.94
N ARG A 876 3.93 13.70 13.01
CA ARG A 876 4.83 13.15 14.04
C ARG A 876 4.16 13.14 15.41
N PHE A 877 4.57 12.23 16.29
CA PHE A 877 4.23 12.29 17.71
C PHE A 877 5.40 11.90 18.61
N ASP A 878 5.43 12.51 19.79
CA ASP A 878 6.22 12.02 20.93
C ASP A 878 5.33 11.15 21.82
N LEU A 879 5.94 10.17 22.49
CA LEU A 879 5.27 9.37 23.51
C LEU A 879 6.06 9.45 24.82
N LEU A 880 5.34 9.72 25.92
CA LEU A 880 5.86 9.74 27.28
C LEU A 880 5.11 8.71 28.13
N ILE A 881 5.86 7.95 28.94
CA ILE A 881 5.34 7.00 29.92
C ILE A 881 5.96 7.38 31.28
N ASP A 882 5.11 7.64 32.27
CA ASP A 882 5.51 8.16 33.60
C ASP A 882 6.44 9.39 33.50
N GLY A 883 6.10 10.32 32.59
CA GLY A 883 6.88 11.53 32.28
C GLY A 883 8.15 11.29 31.46
N ARG A 884 8.63 10.05 31.31
CA ARG A 884 9.81 9.72 30.51
C ARG A 884 9.43 9.56 29.03
N ARG A 885 10.03 10.38 28.15
CA ARG A 885 9.92 10.20 26.69
C ARG A 885 10.48 8.82 26.29
N VAL A 886 9.68 8.03 25.58
CA VAL A 886 10.00 6.67 25.07
C VAL A 886 9.94 6.57 23.55
N LEU A 887 9.24 7.49 22.88
CA LEU A 887 9.35 7.76 21.45
C LEU A 887 9.48 9.27 21.23
N GLU A 888 10.29 9.66 20.26
CA GLU A 888 10.54 11.04 19.87
C GLU A 888 10.36 11.16 18.36
N GLY A 889 9.55 12.12 17.91
CA GLY A 889 9.30 12.37 16.49
C GLY A 889 8.83 11.14 15.70
N ALA A 890 8.14 10.19 16.31
CA ALA A 890 7.66 8.97 15.64
C ALA A 890 6.63 9.31 14.57
N GLY A 891 6.70 8.68 13.39
CA GLY A 891 5.72 8.89 12.34
C GLY A 891 4.33 8.38 12.72
N PHE A 892 3.28 9.07 12.30
CA PHE A 892 1.91 8.57 12.38
C PHE A 892 1.75 7.24 11.64
N ARG A 893 0.79 6.42 12.08
CA ARG A 893 0.44 5.13 11.44
C ARG A 893 -0.36 5.30 10.15
N ALA A 894 -1.10 6.40 10.02
CA ALA A 894 -1.80 6.84 8.81
C ALA A 894 -1.68 8.37 8.66
N ALA A 895 -1.85 8.90 7.45
CA ALA A 895 -1.60 10.31 7.11
C ALA A 895 -2.71 11.29 7.58
N ALA A 896 -3.14 11.18 8.84
CA ALA A 896 -4.20 11.99 9.45
C ALA A 896 -3.87 13.49 9.55
N ASP A 897 -4.82 14.36 9.17
CA ASP A 897 -4.75 15.82 9.38
C ASP A 897 -5.39 16.30 10.69
N THR A 898 -6.29 15.49 11.26
CA THR A 898 -7.12 15.85 12.42
C THR A 898 -7.07 14.80 13.52
N VAL A 899 -7.40 15.25 14.73
CA VAL A 899 -7.83 14.39 15.84
C VAL A 899 -9.35 14.55 15.97
N GLU A 900 -10.08 13.52 15.57
CA GLU A 900 -11.55 13.50 15.46
C GLU A 900 -12.19 12.48 16.41
N LEU A 901 -11.48 11.39 16.73
CA LEU A 901 -11.88 10.45 17.78
C LEU A 901 -10.66 10.00 18.60
N ILE A 902 -10.80 10.04 19.92
CA ILE A 902 -9.91 9.36 20.86
C ILE A 902 -10.67 8.14 21.39
N ASP A 903 -10.04 6.97 21.30
CA ASP A 903 -10.70 5.67 21.44
C ASP A 903 -9.92 4.72 22.36
N TYR A 904 -10.50 4.44 23.53
CA TYR A 904 -10.04 3.43 24.47
C TYR A 904 -10.94 2.20 24.37
N SER A 905 -10.44 1.08 23.84
CA SER A 905 -11.30 -0.04 23.48
C SER A 905 -10.61 -1.39 23.28
N ALA A 906 -11.43 -2.44 23.28
CA ALA A 906 -11.07 -3.77 22.81
C ALA A 906 -12.20 -4.38 21.96
N THR A 907 -11.81 -5.09 20.90
CA THR A 907 -12.67 -5.69 19.86
C THR A 907 -12.29 -7.15 19.59
N SER A 908 -13.13 -7.88 18.84
CA SER A 908 -12.90 -9.27 18.45
C SER A 908 -12.59 -10.18 19.66
N SER A 909 -11.70 -11.16 19.51
CA SER A 909 -11.34 -12.13 20.56
C SER A 909 -10.32 -11.60 21.59
N ASN A 910 -10.09 -10.28 21.64
CA ASN A 910 -9.31 -9.67 22.71
C ASN A 910 -10.13 -9.64 24.00
N TYR A 911 -9.54 -10.07 25.12
CA TYR A 911 -10.19 -10.09 26.44
C TYR A 911 -9.35 -9.36 27.49
N GLY A 912 -9.97 -9.05 28.63
CA GLY A 912 -9.31 -8.49 29.82
C GLY A 912 -10.11 -7.38 30.46
N THR A 913 -9.44 -6.62 31.32
CA THR A 913 -9.96 -5.41 31.97
C THR A 913 -8.87 -4.36 31.99
N ILE A 914 -9.22 -3.10 31.71
CA ILE A 914 -8.39 -1.94 32.02
C ILE A 914 -9.16 -0.96 32.89
N ASP A 915 -8.41 -0.21 33.69
CA ASP A 915 -8.88 0.92 34.47
C ASP A 915 -8.28 2.19 33.87
N LEU A 916 -9.13 3.18 33.61
CA LEU A 916 -8.79 4.49 33.07
C LEU A 916 -9.20 5.58 34.06
N ASP A 917 -8.29 6.51 34.25
CA ASP A 917 -8.39 7.64 35.15
C ASP A 917 -7.80 8.89 34.45
N ASP A 918 -8.20 10.06 34.93
CA ASP A 918 -7.53 11.33 34.69
C ASP A 918 -7.26 11.61 33.20
N ILE A 919 -8.28 11.41 32.35
CA ILE A 919 -8.17 11.54 30.89
C ILE A 919 -8.18 13.03 30.54
N ARG A 920 -7.13 13.51 29.88
CA ARG A 920 -6.99 14.92 29.48
C ARG A 920 -6.65 15.04 28.00
N VAL A 921 -7.26 16.03 27.36
CA VAL A 921 -7.00 16.36 25.95
C VAL A 921 -6.79 17.86 25.86
N SER A 922 -5.70 18.28 25.23
CA SER A 922 -5.34 19.70 25.14
C SER A 922 -4.80 20.11 23.77
N GLN A 923 -5.07 21.37 23.42
CA GLN A 923 -4.56 22.03 22.23
C GLN A 923 -3.27 22.78 22.61
N GLY A 924 -2.12 22.19 22.31
CA GLY A 924 -0.80 22.56 22.81
C GLY A 924 -0.03 21.36 23.36
N VAL A 925 1.13 21.61 23.97
CA VAL A 925 1.87 20.61 24.73
C VAL A 925 1.34 20.60 26.16
N GLY A 926 0.92 19.43 26.66
CA GLY A 926 0.45 19.26 28.04
C GLY A 926 1.49 19.68 29.08
N LEU A 927 1.04 20.22 30.21
CA LEU A 927 1.91 20.55 31.34
C LEU A 927 2.36 19.26 32.05
N ALA A 928 3.63 19.19 32.43
CA ALA A 928 4.16 18.05 33.18
C ALA A 928 3.61 18.04 34.62
N ARG A 929 3.49 16.85 35.23
CA ARG A 929 2.86 16.70 36.55
C ARG A 929 3.68 17.23 37.73
N ASP A 930 4.92 17.62 37.48
CA ASP A 930 5.84 18.34 38.38
C ASP A 930 5.81 19.87 38.20
N GLU A 931 4.93 20.40 37.33
CA GLU A 931 4.77 21.84 37.05
C GLU A 931 4.21 22.61 38.26
N ALA A 932 5.12 23.04 39.13
CA ALA A 932 4.86 23.85 40.32
C ALA A 932 5.04 25.37 40.10
N GLY A 933 5.24 25.85 38.87
CA GLY A 933 5.40 27.29 38.63
C GLY A 933 4.14 28.11 38.95
N LEU A 934 4.29 29.42 39.09
CA LEU A 934 3.16 30.36 39.11
C LEU A 934 2.75 30.79 37.69
N LEU A 935 1.45 31.08 37.56
CA LEU A 935 0.83 31.80 36.45
C LEU A 935 0.75 33.30 36.76
N SER A 936 0.24 33.66 37.94
CA SER A 936 0.20 35.04 38.44
C SER A 936 0.42 35.12 39.96
N LEU A 937 0.79 36.31 40.43
CA LEU A 937 0.94 36.65 41.83
C LEU A 937 0.48 38.10 42.04
N ASP A 938 -0.82 38.24 42.24
CA ASP A 938 -1.55 39.50 42.22
C ASP A 938 -1.76 40.04 43.64
N THR A 939 -1.81 41.36 43.79
CA THR A 939 -2.04 42.01 45.09
C THR A 939 -3.09 43.11 45.01
N SER A 940 -3.84 43.32 46.10
CA SER A 940 -4.92 44.31 46.14
C SER A 940 -4.44 45.76 46.21
N GLU A 941 -3.16 45.99 46.49
CA GLU A 941 -2.57 47.29 46.83
C GLU A 941 -1.10 47.33 46.39
N GLY A 942 -0.60 48.54 46.11
CA GLY A 942 0.83 48.79 45.86
C GLY A 942 1.29 48.74 44.40
N THR A 943 2.56 49.07 44.19
CA THR A 943 3.22 49.04 42.87
C THR A 943 4.52 48.25 42.93
N SER A 944 4.71 47.34 41.97
CA SER A 944 5.94 46.54 41.87
C SER A 944 7.07 47.32 41.20
N ALA A 945 8.24 47.37 41.83
CA ALA A 945 9.47 47.92 41.30
C ALA A 945 10.67 47.06 41.77
N ASP A 946 11.59 46.74 40.86
CA ASP A 946 12.81 45.95 41.13
C ASP A 946 12.58 44.65 41.94
N GLY A 947 11.45 43.97 41.71
CA GLY A 947 11.08 42.73 42.39
C GLY A 947 10.52 42.92 43.82
N VAL A 948 10.17 44.15 44.20
CA VAL A 948 9.56 44.48 45.49
C VAL A 948 8.21 45.19 45.25
N LEU A 949 7.19 44.79 46.00
CA LEU A 949 5.92 45.52 46.07
C LEU A 949 6.05 46.65 47.10
N GLU A 950 6.03 47.91 46.66
CA GLU A 950 5.99 49.07 47.56
C GLU A 950 4.52 49.46 47.85
N VAL A 951 4.18 49.64 49.13
CA VAL A 951 2.86 50.12 49.57
C VAL A 951 2.95 51.41 50.41
N PRO A 952 1.91 52.29 50.38
CA PRO A 952 1.83 53.48 51.23
C PRO A 952 1.84 53.16 52.73
N ALA A 953 2.31 54.10 53.57
CA ALA A 953 2.51 53.85 55.00
C ALA A 953 1.21 53.55 55.77
N ARG A 954 0.07 54.07 55.29
CA ARG A 954 -1.28 53.75 55.78
C ARG A 954 -1.68 52.27 55.64
N VAL A 955 -1.10 51.51 54.72
CA VAL A 955 -1.53 50.13 54.39
C VAL A 955 -1.02 49.15 55.45
N SER A 956 -1.93 48.62 56.27
CA SER A 956 -1.62 47.64 57.33
C SER A 956 -1.86 46.18 56.93
N GLU A 957 -2.56 45.92 55.83
CA GLU A 957 -2.77 44.58 55.27
C GLU A 957 -2.83 44.63 53.74
N VAL A 958 -2.40 43.56 53.07
CA VAL A 958 -2.50 43.38 51.62
C VAL A 958 -3.16 42.05 51.35
N THR A 959 -4.13 41.99 50.43
CA THR A 959 -4.64 40.71 49.92
C THR A 959 -3.70 40.23 48.82
N VAL A 960 -3.10 39.05 48.99
CA VAL A 960 -2.26 38.38 48.00
C VAL A 960 -3.07 37.24 47.39
N THR A 961 -3.10 37.16 46.06
CA THR A 961 -3.67 36.05 45.30
C THR A 961 -2.57 35.40 44.48
N ALA A 962 -2.38 34.10 44.65
CA ALA A 962 -1.39 33.30 43.92
C ALA A 962 -2.12 32.24 43.10
N VAL A 963 -1.81 32.17 41.80
CA VAL A 963 -2.39 31.19 40.87
C VAL A 963 -1.27 30.34 40.29
N ALA A 964 -1.38 29.02 40.43
CA ALA A 964 -0.44 28.05 39.90
C ALA A 964 -0.51 27.95 38.36
N ARG A 965 0.56 27.45 37.76
CA ARG A 965 0.68 27.23 36.32
C ARG A 965 -0.17 26.05 35.84
N SER A 966 -0.08 24.92 36.53
CA SER A 966 -1.00 23.82 36.31
C SER A 966 -2.34 24.12 36.98
N PRO A 967 -3.48 24.08 36.26
CA PRO A 967 -4.81 24.20 36.87
C PRO A 967 -5.14 22.99 37.77
N PHE A 968 -4.35 21.92 37.71
CA PHE A 968 -4.48 20.70 38.49
C PHE A 968 -3.53 20.64 39.70
N ALA A 969 -2.77 21.70 39.98
CA ALA A 969 -1.86 21.76 41.13
C ALA A 969 -2.61 21.41 42.44
N ARG A 970 -2.04 20.51 43.25
CA ARG A 970 -2.68 19.97 44.46
C ARG A 970 -3.03 21.05 45.48
N SER A 971 -2.20 22.07 45.58
CA SER A 971 -2.39 23.17 46.53
C SER A 971 -1.50 24.37 46.24
N VAL A 972 -1.96 25.53 46.69
CA VAL A 972 -1.15 26.74 46.84
C VAL A 972 -1.18 27.18 48.31
N ALA A 973 -0.03 27.43 48.89
CA ALA A 973 0.12 27.95 50.25
C ALA A 973 0.70 29.36 50.24
N ILE A 974 0.16 30.25 51.08
CA ILE A 974 0.62 31.63 51.26
C ILE A 974 0.94 31.84 52.74
N ASP A 975 2.22 32.09 53.07
CA ASP A 975 2.73 32.25 54.43
C ASP A 975 2.30 31.11 55.38
N GLY A 976 2.48 29.88 54.90
CA GLY A 976 2.25 28.64 55.65
C GLY A 976 0.80 28.15 55.70
N GLU A 977 -0.19 28.99 55.37
CA GLU A 977 -1.58 28.54 55.21
C GLU A 977 -1.81 28.01 53.80
N ARG A 978 -2.21 26.73 53.71
CA ARG A 978 -2.49 25.97 52.49
C ARG A 978 -3.96 26.10 52.09
N ALA A 979 -4.23 26.39 50.82
CA ALA A 979 -5.48 26.09 50.15
C ALA A 979 -5.27 24.94 49.17
N ASP A 980 -6.24 24.04 49.04
CA ASP A 980 -6.20 22.96 48.05
C ASP A 980 -6.66 23.44 46.67
N GLY A 981 -6.08 22.86 45.61
CA GLY A 981 -6.25 23.31 44.23
C GLY A 981 -5.28 24.44 43.80
N ALA A 982 -5.43 24.88 42.56
CA ALA A 982 -4.46 25.75 41.86
C ALA A 982 -4.50 27.24 42.21
N GLN A 983 -5.29 27.68 43.20
CA GLN A 983 -5.35 29.10 43.61
C GLN A 983 -5.46 29.24 45.13
N ALA A 984 -4.71 30.19 45.69
CA ALA A 984 -4.89 30.69 47.04
C ALA A 984 -5.08 32.20 47.05
N THR A 985 -5.88 32.71 47.99
CA THR A 985 -6.05 34.14 48.25
C THR A 985 -6.07 34.37 49.76
N ARG A 986 -5.15 35.19 50.28
CA ARG A 986 -4.95 35.42 51.73
C ARG A 986 -4.68 36.89 52.02
N ARG A 987 -5.17 37.40 53.16
CA ARG A 987 -4.75 38.71 53.68
C ARG A 987 -3.48 38.55 54.52
N VAL A 988 -2.44 39.29 54.16
CA VAL A 988 -1.17 39.36 54.91
C VAL A 988 -1.13 40.68 55.67
N ALA A 989 -0.94 40.62 56.98
CA ALA A 989 -0.73 41.81 57.80
C ALA A 989 0.72 42.31 57.68
N LEU A 990 0.90 43.63 57.56
CA LEU A 990 2.20 44.25 57.36
C LEU A 990 2.74 44.90 58.63
N GLY A 991 4.01 44.64 58.94
CA GLY A 991 4.75 45.36 59.99
C GLY A 991 5.05 46.81 59.59
N GLU A 992 5.79 47.53 60.43
CA GLU A 992 6.17 48.94 60.19
C GLU A 992 7.03 49.11 58.92
N THR A 993 7.78 48.08 58.53
CA THR A 993 8.63 48.05 57.33
C THR A 993 8.08 47.21 56.17
N GLY A 994 6.91 46.59 56.34
CA GLY A 994 6.31 45.65 55.37
C GLY A 994 6.33 44.19 55.85
N ALA A 995 6.48 43.24 54.90
CA ALA A 995 6.53 41.79 55.13
C ALA A 995 7.30 41.08 54.00
N GLU A 996 7.74 39.84 54.22
CA GLU A 996 8.15 38.94 53.14
C GLU A 996 7.18 37.76 53.12
N VAL A 997 6.47 37.59 52.02
CA VAL A 997 5.40 36.60 51.83
C VAL A 997 5.97 35.40 51.07
N ARG A 998 5.97 34.23 51.69
CA ARG A 998 6.37 32.98 51.04
C ARG A 998 5.15 32.28 50.43
N VAL A 999 5.12 32.20 49.11
CA VAL A 999 4.19 31.36 48.36
C VAL A 999 4.86 30.01 48.09
N VAL A 1000 4.12 28.91 48.24
CA VAL A 1000 4.53 27.57 47.81
C VAL A 1000 3.42 26.95 46.97
N VAL A 1001 3.76 26.45 45.78
CA VAL A 1001 2.86 25.68 44.92
C VAL A 1001 3.28 24.22 45.01
N THR A 1002 2.30 23.32 45.18
CA THR A 1002 2.51 21.87 45.15
C THR A 1002 1.87 21.31 43.88
N ALA A 1003 2.69 20.73 42.99
CA ALA A 1003 2.25 20.13 41.73
C ALA A 1003 1.48 18.80 41.93
N GLU A 1004 1.06 18.20 40.81
CA GLU A 1004 0.22 16.99 40.79
C GLU A 1004 0.91 15.72 41.31
N ASP A 1005 2.23 15.61 41.14
CA ASP A 1005 3.05 14.52 41.67
C ASP A 1005 3.37 14.72 43.17
N GLY A 1006 3.46 15.97 43.62
CA GLY A 1006 3.86 16.40 44.95
C GLY A 1006 5.13 17.27 44.97
N THR A 1007 5.73 17.59 43.83
CA THR A 1007 6.85 18.52 43.69
C THR A 1007 6.44 19.92 44.15
N GLU A 1008 7.31 20.59 44.91
CA GLU A 1008 7.05 21.94 45.44
C GLU A 1008 8.03 22.98 44.88
N ALA A 1009 7.48 24.12 44.45
CA ALA A 1009 8.26 25.32 44.14
C ALA A 1009 7.87 26.46 45.10
N ALA A 1010 8.87 27.22 45.54
CA ALA A 1010 8.70 28.33 46.48
C ALA A 1010 9.07 29.66 45.84
N HIS A 1011 8.24 30.68 46.07
CA HIS A 1011 8.40 32.04 45.59
C HIS A 1011 8.31 33.03 46.76
N SER A 1012 9.24 34.00 46.84
CA SER A 1012 9.15 35.10 47.81
C SER A 1012 8.60 36.36 47.16
N LEU A 1013 7.52 36.91 47.71
CA LEU A 1013 7.03 38.26 47.43
C LEU A 1013 7.46 39.18 48.57
N ARG A 1014 8.42 40.05 48.31
CA ARG A 1014 8.83 41.08 49.27
C ARG A 1014 7.91 42.28 49.18
N ILE A 1015 7.21 42.59 50.26
CA ILE A 1015 6.37 43.78 50.40
C ILE A 1015 7.12 44.78 51.30
N LYS A 1016 7.43 45.97 50.78
CA LYS A 1016 7.95 47.09 51.59
C LYS A 1016 6.85 48.10 51.86
N ARG A 1017 6.82 48.59 53.10
CA ARG A 1017 5.90 49.65 53.54
C ARG A 1017 6.65 50.96 53.65
N SER A 1018 6.11 52.02 53.05
CA SER A 1018 6.70 53.35 53.09
C SER A 1018 6.88 53.84 54.54
N PRO A 1019 7.99 54.52 54.92
CA PRO A 1019 8.17 54.99 56.29
C PRO A 1019 7.11 56.03 56.69
N LEU A 1020 6.50 55.86 57.87
CA LEU A 1020 5.44 56.77 58.36
C LEU A 1020 5.89 58.25 58.43
N ALA A 1021 7.19 58.48 58.68
CA ALA A 1021 7.79 59.82 58.71
C ALA A 1021 7.99 60.47 57.32
N GLN A 1022 7.67 59.75 56.23
CA GLN A 1022 7.68 60.24 54.85
C GLN A 1022 6.28 60.23 54.21
N ASP A 1023 5.26 59.74 54.94
CA ASP A 1023 3.88 59.80 54.45
C ASP A 1023 3.40 61.26 54.43
N THR A 1024 3.01 61.71 53.24
CA THR A 1024 2.50 63.05 52.96
C THR A 1024 1.08 63.01 52.40
N THR A 1025 0.43 61.83 52.43
CA THR A 1025 -0.98 61.69 52.07
C THR A 1025 -1.89 62.30 53.13
N LEU A 1026 -3.07 62.76 52.72
CA LEU A 1026 -4.08 63.23 53.65
C LEU A 1026 -4.79 62.02 54.28
N SER A 1027 -5.07 62.07 55.59
CA SER A 1027 -5.92 61.06 56.23
C SER A 1027 -7.42 61.31 55.98
N ALA A 1028 -7.81 62.55 55.70
CA ALA A 1028 -9.14 62.94 55.26
C ALA A 1028 -9.11 64.30 54.55
N LEU A 1029 -9.90 64.45 53.47
CA LEU A 1029 -10.28 65.76 52.93
C LEU A 1029 -11.81 65.89 52.98
N VAL A 1030 -12.32 66.57 54.01
CA VAL A 1030 -13.77 66.76 54.21
C VAL A 1030 -14.15 68.19 53.81
N PRO A 1031 -14.93 68.39 52.73
CA PRO A 1031 -15.39 69.73 52.36
C PRO A 1031 -16.47 70.22 53.33
N GLY A 1032 -16.46 71.51 53.65
CA GLY A 1032 -17.49 72.12 54.53
C GLY A 1032 -18.89 72.20 53.91
N ALA A 1033 -18.99 72.02 52.59
CA ALA A 1033 -20.24 71.90 51.82
C ALA A 1033 -19.95 71.30 50.43
N GLY A 1034 -20.93 70.61 49.84
CA GLY A 1034 -20.79 69.92 48.55
C GLY A 1034 -20.17 68.52 48.68
N THR A 1035 -20.02 67.85 47.54
CA THR A 1035 -19.46 66.48 47.45
C THR A 1035 -18.19 66.51 46.60
N LEU A 1036 -17.13 65.83 47.04
CA LEU A 1036 -15.95 65.62 46.22
C LEU A 1036 -16.26 64.60 45.12
N ASP A 1037 -15.80 64.89 43.90
CA ASP A 1037 -15.78 63.98 42.77
C ASP A 1037 -14.34 63.90 42.21
N PRO A 1038 -13.67 62.72 42.26
CA PRO A 1038 -14.14 61.50 42.94
C PRO A 1038 -14.25 61.71 44.48
N ALA A 1039 -14.86 60.75 45.17
CA ALA A 1039 -14.84 60.73 46.64
C ALA A 1039 -13.40 60.73 47.18
N PHE A 1040 -13.20 61.18 48.43
CA PHE A 1040 -11.86 61.30 49.00
C PHE A 1040 -11.10 59.98 49.04
N ASP A 1041 -9.93 59.96 48.42
CA ASP A 1041 -8.96 58.89 48.41
C ASP A 1041 -7.53 59.46 48.64
N PRO A 1042 -6.74 58.94 49.60
CA PRO A 1042 -5.42 59.47 49.93
C PRO A 1042 -4.40 59.53 48.78
N ASP A 1043 -4.55 58.74 47.71
CA ASP A 1043 -3.66 58.78 46.53
C ASP A 1043 -4.17 59.72 45.42
N VAL A 1044 -5.45 60.10 45.44
CA VAL A 1044 -6.01 61.08 44.50
C VAL A 1044 -5.55 62.49 44.87
N ARG A 1045 -4.68 63.06 44.02
CA ARG A 1045 -4.05 64.38 44.23
C ARG A 1045 -4.85 65.57 43.66
N ALA A 1046 -5.99 65.33 43.01
CA ALA A 1046 -6.81 66.36 42.39
C ALA A 1046 -8.30 66.03 42.48
N TYR A 1047 -9.12 67.00 42.87
CA TYR A 1047 -10.54 66.83 43.14
C TYR A 1047 -11.40 67.92 42.51
N THR A 1048 -12.60 67.55 42.07
CA THR A 1048 -13.67 68.50 41.73
C THR A 1048 -14.67 68.56 42.88
N LEU A 1049 -14.77 69.69 43.58
CA LEU A 1049 -15.78 69.87 44.63
C LEU A 1049 -17.09 70.41 44.03
N THR A 1050 -18.10 69.55 43.91
CA THR A 1050 -19.43 69.94 43.42
C THR A 1050 -20.27 70.48 44.57
N ILE A 1051 -20.37 71.81 44.66
CA ILE A 1051 -21.21 72.50 45.66
C ILE A 1051 -22.60 72.75 45.06
N THR A 1052 -23.61 72.02 45.53
CA THR A 1052 -25.02 72.33 45.26
C THR A 1052 -25.37 73.68 45.91
N GLY A 1053 -26.04 74.54 45.14
CA GLY A 1053 -25.82 75.99 45.17
C GLY A 1053 -26.32 76.83 46.37
N ASP A 1054 -26.54 76.24 47.55
CA ASP A 1054 -27.19 76.91 48.68
C ASP A 1054 -26.40 76.87 50.01
N GLN A 1055 -25.09 76.58 49.96
CA GLN A 1055 -24.19 76.63 51.13
C GLN A 1055 -22.86 77.34 50.79
N ARG A 1056 -22.77 78.64 51.13
CA ARG A 1056 -21.48 79.37 51.21
C ARG A 1056 -20.99 79.42 52.66
N PRO A 1057 -19.66 79.29 52.93
CA PRO A 1057 -19.12 79.48 54.28
C PRO A 1057 -19.44 80.86 54.84
N ARG A 1058 -19.74 80.94 56.14
CA ARG A 1058 -20.01 82.19 56.85
C ARG A 1058 -18.75 82.73 57.50
N GLU A 1059 -18.29 83.89 57.05
CA GLU A 1059 -17.39 84.74 57.86
C GLU A 1059 -18.13 85.27 59.11
N ARG A 1060 -17.36 85.69 60.12
CA ARG A 1060 -17.88 86.14 61.42
C ARG A 1060 -18.52 87.55 61.34
N PRO A 1061 -19.42 87.90 62.29
CA PRO A 1061 -20.54 88.78 61.96
C PRO A 1061 -20.30 90.28 62.14
N ALA A 1062 -20.78 91.07 61.18
CA ALA A 1062 -21.19 92.46 61.38
C ALA A 1062 -22.72 92.57 61.29
N ARG A 1063 -23.39 93.14 62.30
CA ARG A 1063 -24.86 93.27 62.35
C ARG A 1063 -25.33 94.57 61.67
N ARG A 1064 -26.18 94.48 60.64
CA ARG A 1064 -27.51 95.13 60.61
C ARG A 1064 -28.36 94.81 59.36
N HIS A 1065 -29.66 94.93 59.58
CA HIS A 1065 -30.81 95.00 58.67
C HIS A 1065 -30.60 95.86 57.38
N LEU A 1066 -31.39 95.76 56.30
CA LEU A 1066 -32.81 95.33 56.17
C LEU A 1066 -33.20 94.92 54.70
N ARG A 1067 -34.15 93.97 54.51
CA ARG A 1067 -35.16 93.80 53.39
C ARG A 1067 -34.88 94.44 51.99
N ARG A 1068 -34.99 93.79 50.80
CA ARG A 1068 -36.19 93.19 50.13
C ARG A 1068 -36.00 92.96 48.59
N HIS A 1069 -36.68 91.94 48.02
CA HIS A 1069 -37.20 91.70 46.63
C HIS A 1069 -36.34 91.66 45.33
N HIS A 1070 -36.66 90.61 44.53
CA HIS A 1070 -36.76 90.45 43.05
C HIS A 1070 -35.68 90.91 42.06
N GLU A 1071 -35.14 89.93 41.30
CA GLU A 1071 -35.38 89.70 39.85
C GLU A 1071 -35.66 90.86 38.85
N PRO A 1072 -35.33 90.71 37.55
CA PRO A 1072 -34.13 90.09 36.93
C PRO A 1072 -33.63 90.91 35.69
N LEU A 1073 -33.06 90.23 34.67
CA LEU A 1073 -32.87 90.64 33.24
C LEU A 1073 -31.61 91.44 32.78
N VAL A 1074 -30.62 90.68 32.30
CA VAL A 1074 -30.21 90.58 30.86
C VAL A 1074 -29.56 91.79 30.11
N ARG A 1075 -28.35 91.54 29.56
CA ARG A 1075 -27.64 92.24 28.43
C ARG A 1075 -27.06 93.66 28.76
N ARG A 1076 -26.04 94.20 28.04
CA ARG A 1076 -25.22 93.74 26.88
C ARG A 1076 -23.87 94.50 26.79
N GLN A 1077 -22.92 93.92 26.02
CA GLN A 1077 -21.74 94.56 25.36
C GLN A 1077 -20.68 95.21 26.29
N ARG A 1078 -19.37 94.89 26.19
CA ARG A 1078 -18.38 94.92 25.07
C ARG A 1078 -17.97 96.32 24.63
N GLU A 1079 -16.67 96.62 24.80
CA GLU A 1079 -15.73 97.24 23.85
C GLU A 1079 -14.29 96.88 24.35
N ARG A 1080 -13.27 96.52 23.53
CA ARG A 1080 -12.41 97.32 22.58
C ARG A 1080 -11.47 98.31 23.32
N LEU A 1081 -10.20 98.57 22.96
CA LEU A 1081 -9.22 98.11 21.93
C LEU A 1081 -7.83 97.97 22.64
N HIS A 1082 -6.60 97.74 22.15
CA HIS A 1082 -5.84 97.51 20.89
C HIS A 1082 -4.38 97.10 21.32
N PRO A 1083 -3.40 96.79 20.43
CA PRO A 1083 -2.17 96.03 20.78
C PRO A 1083 -0.80 96.63 20.38
N VAL A 1084 0.29 96.06 20.91
CA VAL A 1084 1.69 96.25 20.43
C VAL A 1084 2.49 94.91 20.47
N ARG A 1085 3.43 94.81 19.52
CA ARG A 1085 4.58 93.89 19.26
C ARG A 1085 5.27 93.16 20.45
N GLU A 1086 6.09 92.09 20.30
CA GLU A 1086 6.73 91.43 19.13
C GLU A 1086 7.25 89.98 19.42
N ARG A 1087 7.44 89.16 18.35
CA ARG A 1087 8.51 88.11 18.11
C ARG A 1087 8.83 86.98 19.12
N GLN A 1088 9.50 85.88 18.73
CA GLN A 1088 9.58 85.07 17.48
C GLN A 1088 10.10 83.67 17.91
N GLY A 1089 9.73 82.56 17.27
CA GLY A 1089 10.35 82.09 16.02
C GLY A 1089 11.34 80.95 16.34
N ASP A 1090 11.64 79.97 15.49
CA ASP A 1090 11.36 79.66 14.08
C ASP A 1090 11.76 78.14 13.97
N ARG A 1091 11.21 77.14 13.26
CA ARG A 1091 10.46 76.87 11.99
C ARG A 1091 10.03 75.35 12.03
N GLN A 1092 9.38 74.64 11.09
CA GLN A 1092 8.47 74.80 9.91
C GLN A 1092 7.95 73.37 9.56
N ALA A 1093 6.95 73.07 8.73
CA ALA A 1093 5.93 73.77 7.93
C ALA A 1093 4.90 72.72 7.42
N ARG A 1094 3.74 73.01 6.80
CA ARG A 1094 2.70 74.08 6.91
C ARG A 1094 1.44 73.58 6.12
N PRO A 1095 0.25 74.23 6.22
CA PRO A 1095 -1.04 73.51 6.11
C PRO A 1095 -2.08 74.13 5.12
N ASP A 1096 -3.31 73.60 5.15
CA ASP A 1096 -4.61 74.33 5.04
C ASP A 1096 -5.00 75.04 3.70
N PRO A 1097 -6.24 75.60 3.53
CA PRO A 1097 -7.56 75.20 4.08
C PRO A 1097 -8.79 75.34 3.10
N ALA A 1098 -9.89 74.66 3.46
CA ALA A 1098 -11.32 75.07 3.52
C ALA A 1098 -12.14 75.82 2.39
N ASP A 1099 -13.46 75.53 2.45
CA ASP A 1099 -14.66 76.38 2.18
C ASP A 1099 -15.26 76.47 0.72
N PRO A 1100 -16.47 77.04 0.47
CA PRO A 1100 -17.68 76.18 0.43
C PRO A 1100 -18.69 76.40 -0.74
N ARG A 1101 -19.87 75.80 -0.58
CA ARG A 1101 -21.02 75.70 -1.52
C ARG A 1101 -21.59 77.05 -2.02
N ARG A 1102 -21.77 77.21 -3.34
CA ARG A 1102 -23.11 77.46 -3.98
C ARG A 1102 -23.13 77.48 -5.53
N SER A 1103 -24.16 76.79 -6.04
CA SER A 1103 -24.85 76.87 -7.34
C SER A 1103 -24.57 78.01 -8.35
N GLU A 1104 -24.20 77.60 -9.58
CA GLU A 1104 -24.77 78.08 -10.85
C GLU A 1104 -24.90 76.87 -11.82
N GLY A 1105 -25.76 76.85 -12.86
CA GLY A 1105 -26.82 77.82 -13.12
C GLY A 1105 -27.31 78.03 -14.57
N HIS A 1106 -27.32 77.06 -15.49
CA HIS A 1106 -27.91 77.27 -16.84
C HIS A 1106 -28.69 76.09 -17.47
N ARG A 1107 -29.44 76.40 -18.54
CA ARG A 1107 -30.55 75.66 -19.21
C ARG A 1107 -30.38 75.78 -20.76
N PRO A 1108 -31.27 75.22 -21.62
CA PRO A 1108 -31.93 73.90 -21.64
C PRO A 1108 -32.06 73.26 -23.05
N ARG A 1109 -32.63 72.04 -23.15
CA ARG A 1109 -33.64 71.55 -24.16
C ARG A 1109 -34.07 70.13 -23.71
N HIS A 1110 -35.34 69.84 -23.34
CA HIS A 1110 -36.52 69.51 -24.17
C HIS A 1110 -36.31 68.29 -25.11
N ARG A 1111 -37.21 67.29 -25.33
CA ARG A 1111 -38.63 66.98 -24.94
C ARG A 1111 -38.95 65.53 -25.45
N THR A 1112 -39.95 64.68 -25.11
CA THR A 1112 -41.13 64.59 -24.19
C THR A 1112 -41.48 63.08 -23.98
N PRO A 1113 -42.07 62.59 -22.86
CA PRO A 1113 -42.35 61.14 -22.63
C PRO A 1113 -43.79 60.63 -22.93
N ARG A 1114 -43.93 59.28 -23.03
CA ARG A 1114 -45.14 58.38 -22.92
C ARG A 1114 -45.74 57.73 -24.20
N ARG A 1115 -46.18 56.45 -24.05
CA ARG A 1115 -47.11 55.61 -24.89
C ARG A 1115 -46.55 55.16 -26.26
N LEU A 1116 -47.04 54.10 -26.96
CA LEU A 1116 -48.39 53.47 -27.04
C LEU A 1116 -48.35 51.94 -27.41
N LEU A 1117 -49.29 51.40 -28.22
CA LEU A 1117 -49.62 49.96 -28.40
C LEU A 1117 -49.44 49.40 -29.84
N ARG A 1118 -49.40 48.04 -29.92
CA ARG A 1118 -49.93 47.13 -30.99
C ARG A 1118 -49.28 46.99 -32.39
N LEU A 1119 -48.81 45.75 -32.65
CA LEU A 1119 -49.15 44.80 -33.75
C LEU A 1119 -49.09 45.17 -35.27
N HIS A 1120 -48.48 44.22 -36.00
CA HIS A 1120 -48.89 43.60 -37.30
C HIS A 1120 -48.26 44.01 -38.68
N ARG A 1121 -47.36 43.11 -39.14
CA ARG A 1121 -47.44 42.26 -40.38
C ARG A 1121 -47.09 42.81 -41.80
N ARG A 1122 -46.33 41.95 -42.53
CA ARG A 1122 -46.10 41.87 -44.00
C ARG A 1122 -45.19 42.95 -44.63
N ALA A 1123 -44.45 42.69 -45.72
CA ALA A 1123 -43.99 41.44 -46.37
C ALA A 1123 -42.93 41.76 -47.46
N ALA A 1124 -42.08 40.80 -47.87
CA ALA A 1124 -41.56 40.65 -49.25
C ALA A 1124 -40.76 39.35 -49.45
N GLU A 1125 -40.93 38.75 -50.64
CA GLU A 1125 -39.99 37.84 -51.34
C GLU A 1125 -39.89 38.42 -52.78
N PRO A 1126 -38.84 38.19 -53.59
CA PRO A 1126 -38.75 36.92 -54.33
C PRO A 1126 -37.32 36.41 -54.64
N GLY A 1127 -37.17 35.11 -54.91
CA GLY A 1127 -35.92 34.54 -55.43
C GLY A 1127 -36.02 33.10 -55.96
N ARG A 1128 -36.18 32.94 -57.29
CA ARG A 1128 -36.22 31.67 -58.05
C ARG A 1128 -35.78 31.97 -59.51
N PRO A 1129 -35.46 30.98 -60.40
CA PRO A 1129 -35.70 29.53 -60.27
C PRO A 1129 -34.53 28.59 -60.66
N TYR A 1130 -34.71 27.30 -60.40
CA TYR A 1130 -34.68 26.28 -61.46
C TYR A 1130 -35.66 25.14 -61.11
N ARG A 1131 -36.00 24.29 -62.09
CA ARG A 1131 -36.90 23.12 -61.96
C ARG A 1131 -36.24 21.91 -62.59
N HIS A 1132 -36.50 20.70 -62.07
CA HIS A 1132 -37.23 19.69 -62.85
C HIS A 1132 -37.93 18.63 -61.99
N HIS A 1133 -38.77 17.82 -62.65
CA HIS A 1133 -39.68 16.80 -62.10
C HIS A 1133 -39.50 15.47 -62.88
N VAL A 1134 -40.36 14.47 -62.59
CA VAL A 1134 -40.50 13.12 -63.24
C VAL A 1134 -39.65 12.05 -62.52
N ARG A 1135 -40.22 11.15 -61.69
CA ARG A 1135 -41.12 10.00 -61.94
C ARG A 1135 -40.47 8.87 -62.76
N HIS A 1136 -40.24 7.70 -62.17
CA HIS A 1136 -40.90 6.44 -62.56
C HIS A 1136 -40.57 5.27 -61.60
N GLY A 1137 -41.59 4.45 -61.29
CA GLY A 1137 -41.45 3.00 -61.01
C GLY A 1137 -41.92 2.20 -62.24
N PRO A 1138 -42.01 0.85 -62.21
CA PRO A 1138 -42.30 -0.04 -61.07
C PRO A 1138 -41.12 -0.99 -60.72
N GLY A 1139 -41.13 -1.86 -59.69
CA GLY A 1139 -41.95 -3.09 -59.48
C GLY A 1139 -41.05 -4.33 -59.65
N ASP A 1140 -41.24 -5.52 -59.06
CA ASP A 1140 -42.27 -6.17 -58.22
C ASP A 1140 -41.50 -7.31 -57.48
N ARG A 1141 -41.62 -7.62 -56.16
CA ARG A 1141 -42.71 -8.45 -55.59
C ARG A 1141 -42.77 -8.50 -54.05
N ARG A 1142 -44.00 -8.41 -53.55
CA ARG A 1142 -44.65 -9.17 -52.44
C ARG A 1142 -44.10 -9.11 -51.00
N ARG A 1143 -44.85 -8.36 -50.18
CA ARG A 1143 -45.16 -8.51 -48.72
C ARG A 1143 -45.96 -9.82 -48.44
N PRO A 1144 -46.54 -10.13 -47.24
CA PRO A 1144 -46.62 -9.44 -45.92
C PRO A 1144 -46.14 -10.32 -44.71
N TRP A 1145 -46.12 -9.89 -43.43
CA TRP A 1145 -47.24 -9.46 -42.54
C TRP A 1145 -46.82 -8.62 -41.31
N GLN A 1146 -47.81 -7.99 -40.67
CA GLN A 1146 -47.75 -7.40 -39.32
C GLN A 1146 -48.66 -8.21 -38.36
N ALA A 1147 -48.37 -8.23 -37.05
CA ALA A 1147 -49.40 -8.49 -36.03
C ALA A 1147 -49.04 -7.89 -34.66
N HIS A 1148 -49.90 -7.03 -34.12
CA HIS A 1148 -50.07 -6.86 -32.67
C HIS A 1148 -51.13 -7.86 -32.19
N ALA A 1149 -51.11 -8.25 -30.91
CA ALA A 1149 -52.19 -7.93 -29.95
C ALA A 1149 -52.04 -8.65 -28.59
N GLN A 1150 -52.56 -8.00 -27.54
CA GLN A 1150 -52.91 -8.63 -26.27
C GLN A 1150 -54.38 -9.09 -26.30
N GLN A 1151 -54.73 -10.14 -25.56
CA GLN A 1151 -55.97 -10.37 -24.77
C GLN A 1151 -56.07 -11.86 -24.40
N ARG A 1152 -56.76 -12.34 -23.36
CA ARG A 1152 -57.20 -11.87 -22.01
C ARG A 1152 -58.29 -12.86 -21.58
N GLN A 1153 -58.18 -13.40 -20.35
CA GLN A 1153 -59.34 -13.80 -19.51
C GLN A 1153 -60.20 -15.00 -20.03
N LEU A 1154 -60.99 -15.71 -19.22
CA LEU A 1154 -61.47 -15.45 -17.86
C LEU A 1154 -61.77 -16.76 -17.09
N GLY A 1155 -61.34 -16.87 -15.82
CA GLY A 1155 -61.78 -17.89 -14.86
C GLY A 1155 -61.84 -17.26 -13.46
N ARG A 1156 -62.94 -17.42 -12.71
CA ARG A 1156 -63.26 -16.56 -11.54
C ARG A 1156 -63.00 -17.23 -10.19
N GLY A 1157 -62.32 -16.52 -9.27
CA GLY A 1157 -62.01 -17.01 -7.91
C GLY A 1157 -61.80 -15.92 -6.84
N ARG A 1158 -62.81 -15.08 -6.59
CA ARG A 1158 -63.00 -14.16 -5.42
C ARG A 1158 -61.80 -13.37 -4.82
N ARG A 1159 -61.83 -12.06 -5.15
CA ARG A 1159 -61.35 -10.83 -4.44
C ARG A 1159 -61.61 -10.76 -2.91
N PRO A 1160 -61.11 -9.74 -2.13
CA PRO A 1160 -60.24 -8.58 -2.51
C PRO A 1160 -59.15 -8.11 -1.47
N HIS A 1161 -58.40 -7.04 -1.82
CA HIS A 1161 -57.59 -6.08 -1.00
C HIS A 1161 -56.46 -6.62 -0.09
N ARG A 1162 -55.17 -6.18 -0.12
CA ARG A 1162 -54.40 -5.00 -0.63
C ARG A 1162 -54.20 -3.84 0.38
N ALA A 1163 -52.92 -3.53 0.63
CA ALA A 1163 -52.29 -2.33 1.24
C ALA A 1163 -51.80 -2.42 2.71
N HIS A 1164 -50.46 -2.53 2.83
CA HIS A 1164 -49.53 -1.82 3.76
C HIS A 1164 -49.61 -1.89 5.31
N GLU A 1165 -48.40 -1.70 5.88
CA GLU A 1165 -48.02 -1.09 7.19
C GLU A 1165 -47.81 -1.92 8.48
N HIS A 1166 -46.74 -1.49 9.18
CA HIS A 1166 -46.35 -1.54 10.61
C HIS A 1166 -46.42 -2.82 11.49
N VAL A 1167 -45.21 -3.35 11.82
CA VAL A 1167 -44.50 -3.28 13.13
C VAL A 1167 -45.18 -3.75 14.45
N VAL A 1168 -44.39 -4.39 15.33
CA VAL A 1168 -44.66 -4.95 16.71
C VAL A 1168 -45.49 -6.25 16.78
N GLY A 1169 -45.27 -7.13 17.79
CA GLY A 1169 -46.37 -8.04 18.20
C GLY A 1169 -46.19 -9.37 18.99
N HIS A 1170 -45.12 -9.58 19.75
CA HIS A 1170 -45.06 -10.46 20.97
C HIS A 1170 -46.07 -11.64 21.26
N GLN A 1171 -45.48 -12.82 21.57
CA GLN A 1171 -45.73 -13.68 22.77
C GLN A 1171 -46.75 -14.87 22.84
N ARG A 1172 -46.18 -16.01 23.27
CA ARG A 1172 -46.62 -17.05 24.27
C ARG A 1172 -47.83 -17.98 24.00
N HIS A 1173 -47.55 -19.29 24.08
CA HIS A 1173 -48.06 -20.29 25.07
C HIS A 1173 -47.22 -21.59 24.84
N ARG A 1174 -46.67 -22.40 25.77
CA ARG A 1174 -46.89 -22.91 27.15
C ARG A 1174 -46.95 -24.47 27.14
N VAL A 1175 -45.87 -25.07 27.67
CA VAL A 1175 -45.68 -26.40 28.33
C VAL A 1175 -46.84 -26.85 29.26
N PRO A 1176 -46.96 -28.12 29.76
CA PRO A 1176 -45.93 -29.08 30.27
C PRO A 1176 -46.18 -30.55 29.74
N PRO A 1177 -46.01 -31.73 30.44
CA PRO A 1177 -45.40 -32.11 31.75
C PRO A 1177 -44.63 -33.49 31.90
N LEU A 1178 -43.73 -33.59 32.92
CA LEU A 1178 -43.31 -34.81 33.69
C LEU A 1178 -42.45 -35.92 32.98
N ARG A 1179 -41.60 -36.75 33.63
CA ARG A 1179 -41.36 -37.05 35.08
C ARG A 1179 -39.94 -37.60 35.44
N GLU A 1180 -39.43 -37.22 36.64
CA GLU A 1180 -38.51 -37.92 37.60
C GLU A 1180 -37.48 -39.03 37.18
N ARG A 1181 -36.16 -38.86 37.47
CA ARG A 1181 -35.41 -39.40 38.68
C ARG A 1181 -33.85 -39.38 38.61
N ARG A 1182 -33.22 -39.32 39.80
CA ARG A 1182 -31.80 -39.70 40.16
C ARG A 1182 -31.88 -41.00 41.04
N PRO A 1183 -30.81 -41.65 41.62
CA PRO A 1183 -29.38 -41.27 41.76
C PRO A 1183 -28.27 -42.38 41.74
N ARG A 1184 -26.99 -41.96 41.84
CA ARG A 1184 -25.79 -42.63 42.47
C ARG A 1184 -25.37 -44.06 42.05
N ARG A 1185 -24.08 -44.24 41.68
CA ARG A 1185 -23.00 -44.80 42.56
C ARG A 1185 -21.61 -44.90 41.88
N HIS A 1186 -20.55 -44.69 42.67
CA HIS A 1186 -19.18 -45.22 42.50
C HIS A 1186 -19.08 -46.61 43.20
N PRO A 1187 -18.06 -47.48 42.98
CA PRO A 1187 -16.61 -47.18 42.91
C PRO A 1187 -15.82 -47.97 41.82
N GLY A 1188 -14.49 -47.99 41.91
CA GLY A 1188 -13.59 -48.85 41.09
C GLY A 1188 -12.38 -49.36 41.90
N ALA A 1189 -11.56 -50.25 41.33
CA ALA A 1189 -10.31 -50.75 41.93
C ALA A 1189 -9.38 -51.50 40.94
N GLY A 1190 -8.06 -51.27 41.03
CA GLY A 1190 -6.96 -52.15 40.52
C GLY A 1190 -6.73 -52.23 39.00
N GLY A 1191 -5.51 -52.20 38.44
CA GLY A 1191 -4.19 -51.81 38.98
C GLY A 1191 -3.14 -52.94 39.10
N ARG A 1192 -1.95 -52.76 38.51
CA ARG A 1192 -0.66 -53.38 38.91
C ARG A 1192 0.56 -52.72 38.26
N HIS A 1193 1.66 -52.69 39.01
CA HIS A 1193 3.05 -52.34 38.65
C HIS A 1193 3.92 -53.63 38.79
N PRO A 1194 5.27 -53.69 38.64
CA PRO A 1194 6.26 -52.59 38.65
C PRO A 1194 7.41 -52.67 37.60
N GLY A 1195 8.30 -51.66 37.61
CA GLY A 1195 9.64 -51.72 36.99
C GLY A 1195 10.53 -50.53 37.39
N ARG A 1196 11.68 -50.79 38.03
CA ARG A 1196 12.70 -49.79 38.45
C ARG A 1196 14.03 -50.49 38.77
N PRO A 1197 15.20 -49.87 38.56
CA PRO A 1197 15.85 -49.14 39.66
C PRO A 1197 16.56 -47.83 39.21
N ALA A 1198 17.35 -47.19 40.10
CA ALA A 1198 17.97 -45.88 39.89
C ALA A 1198 19.28 -45.68 40.70
N ARG A 1199 20.08 -44.65 40.33
CA ARG A 1199 21.12 -43.94 41.15
C ARG A 1199 21.38 -42.57 40.48
N ARG A 1200 21.23 -41.42 41.19
CA ARG A 1200 22.23 -40.67 41.99
C ARG A 1200 23.44 -40.19 41.14
N HIS A 1201 23.84 -38.91 41.15
CA HIS A 1201 24.24 -38.14 42.35
C HIS A 1201 23.97 -36.60 42.31
N ARG A 1202 24.12 -35.93 43.47
CA ARG A 1202 24.28 -34.44 43.64
C ARG A 1202 25.80 -34.09 43.52
N ARG A 1203 26.32 -32.82 43.48
CA ARG A 1203 26.00 -31.67 44.37
C ARG A 1203 26.80 -30.35 44.07
N ASP A 1204 26.17 -29.18 44.35
CA ASP A 1204 26.67 -27.83 44.76
C ASP A 1204 27.99 -27.16 44.24
N ARG A 1205 27.84 -25.93 43.68
CA ARG A 1205 28.51 -24.61 44.01
C ARG A 1205 29.97 -24.23 43.61
N THR A 1206 30.09 -23.28 42.65
CA THR A 1206 30.58 -21.85 42.74
C THR A 1206 31.59 -21.36 43.82
N PRO A 1207 32.27 -20.19 43.66
CA PRO A 1207 32.71 -19.44 42.44
C PRO A 1207 34.08 -18.66 42.52
N GLY A 1208 34.47 -18.00 41.41
CA GLY A 1208 35.26 -16.73 41.39
C GLY A 1208 36.77 -16.84 41.06
N ARG A 1209 37.54 -15.75 40.89
CA ARG A 1209 37.32 -14.36 40.35
C ARG A 1209 38.70 -13.66 40.30
N HIS A 1210 38.92 -12.68 39.40
CA HIS A 1210 40.07 -11.72 39.39
C HIS A 1210 41.49 -12.25 39.06
N VAL A 1211 42.49 -11.47 38.57
CA VAL A 1211 42.50 -10.34 37.58
C VAL A 1211 43.96 -9.99 37.15
N HIS A 1212 44.12 -9.24 36.04
CA HIS A 1212 45.24 -8.33 35.66
C HIS A 1212 46.51 -8.73 34.85
N VAL A 1213 46.83 -7.81 33.91
CA VAL A 1213 48.15 -7.27 33.45
C VAL A 1213 49.00 -7.98 32.36
N ARG A 1214 48.90 -7.39 31.14
CA ARG A 1214 49.95 -6.97 30.16
C ARG A 1214 51.44 -7.27 30.55
N ARG A 1215 52.40 -7.55 29.64
CA ARG A 1215 52.79 -6.74 28.44
C ARG A 1215 54.04 -7.36 27.75
N ARG A 1216 54.15 -7.32 26.40
CA ARG A 1216 55.40 -7.42 25.54
C ARG A 1216 56.25 -8.72 25.67
N ALA A 1217 57.28 -8.96 24.86
CA ALA A 1217 57.51 -8.89 23.39
C ALA A 1217 58.99 -9.30 23.10
N GLY A 1218 59.28 -10.10 22.06
CA GLY A 1218 60.67 -10.32 21.59
C GLY A 1218 60.98 -11.67 20.94
N GLU A 1219 61.39 -11.61 19.67
CA GLU A 1219 62.12 -12.62 18.86
C GLU A 1219 63.62 -12.73 19.29
N PRO A 1220 64.54 -13.60 18.74
CA PRO A 1220 64.77 -13.80 17.29
C PRO A 1220 65.46 -15.10 16.72
N ARG A 1221 65.23 -15.33 15.40
CA ARG A 1221 66.18 -15.74 14.30
C ARG A 1221 66.94 -17.09 14.21
N GLY A 1222 66.88 -17.64 12.98
CA GLY A 1222 67.99 -18.11 12.11
C GLY A 1222 67.51 -18.12 10.63
N ARG A 1223 68.18 -17.55 9.59
CA ARG A 1223 69.53 -17.80 8.98
C ARG A 1223 69.50 -18.99 7.99
N ASP A 1224 70.07 -18.97 6.76
CA ASP A 1224 71.09 -18.15 6.06
C ASP A 1224 70.78 -18.00 4.52
N GLU A 1225 71.07 -16.87 3.81
CA GLU A 1225 72.23 -16.51 2.92
C GLU A 1225 72.26 -17.20 1.51
N GLU A 1226 72.70 -16.65 0.34
CA GLU A 1226 73.24 -15.31 -0.05
C GLU A 1226 73.26 -15.00 -1.61
N ARG A 1227 72.97 -13.74 -2.02
CA ARG A 1227 73.67 -12.82 -3.03
C ARG A 1227 73.93 -13.17 -4.56
N PRO A 1228 74.40 -12.23 -5.44
CA PRO A 1228 73.89 -10.84 -5.75
C PRO A 1228 74.13 -10.26 -7.21
N LEU A 1229 73.75 -8.97 -7.44
CA LEU A 1229 74.20 -7.97 -8.48
C LEU A 1229 73.81 -8.18 -9.97
N GLU A 1230 73.52 -7.16 -10.82
CA GLU A 1230 73.15 -5.71 -10.78
C GLU A 1230 72.31 -5.44 -12.09
N GLY A 1231 71.59 -4.35 -12.38
CA GLY A 1231 71.33 -3.08 -11.69
C GLY A 1231 70.67 -2.01 -12.60
N ARG A 1232 70.25 -0.89 -11.99
CA ARG A 1232 69.88 0.44 -12.57
C ARG A 1232 68.63 0.57 -13.49
N GLY A 1233 67.67 1.42 -13.09
CA GLY A 1233 66.55 1.83 -13.97
C GLY A 1233 65.40 2.65 -13.35
N ASP A 1234 65.62 3.40 -12.27
CA ASP A 1234 64.63 4.22 -11.54
C ASP A 1234 64.07 5.44 -12.33
N PRO A 1235 63.00 6.15 -11.89
CA PRO A 1235 62.11 5.92 -10.72
C PRO A 1235 60.59 6.07 -10.99
N VAL A 1236 59.81 6.03 -9.89
CA VAL A 1236 58.52 6.72 -9.57
C VAL A 1236 57.31 5.80 -9.37
N SER A 1237 56.76 5.94 -8.17
CA SER A 1237 55.63 5.26 -7.52
C SER A 1237 55.16 6.22 -6.39
N PRO A 1238 54.19 5.91 -5.49
CA PRO A 1238 53.23 4.79 -5.45
C PRO A 1238 51.78 5.23 -5.09
N MET A 1239 50.91 4.24 -4.82
CA MET A 1239 49.72 4.26 -3.92
C MET A 1239 48.55 5.23 -4.24
N ALA A 1240 47.27 4.85 -4.29
CA ALA A 1240 46.47 3.78 -3.65
C ALA A 1240 46.12 3.99 -2.16
N GLN A 1241 44.84 4.21 -1.90
CA GLN A 1241 43.97 3.25 -1.18
C GLN A 1241 42.50 3.48 -1.55
#